data_AF-A0A385TJS4-F1
#
_entry.id   AF-A0A385TJS4-F1
#
_cell.length_a   1.000
_cell.length_b   1.000
_cell.length_c   1.000
_cell.angle_alpha   90.00
_cell.angle_beta   90.00
_cell.angle_gamma   90.00
#
_symmetry.space_group_name_H-M   'P 1'
#
loop_
_entity.id
_entity.type
_entity.pdbx_description
1 polymer ?
#
loop_
_entity_poly.entity_id
_entity_poly.type
_entity_poly.pdbx_seq_one_letter_code
_entity_poly.pdbx_strand_id
1 'polypeptide(L)'
;MEHVISPVRLRGGKNKMNNKQQRKHSFLVFALTAVLIWYGMPPVNEVSAEGPVVPVSLTEDYGNVTLPSNEGEVTKEEEDGSDESLSSGKEEEVPAPDDGTKQATAADIEAFGIFAGGDGSMEFPYLIETAEQLDAVRNNLEAHYLLAHDIDLSGYALVGGWEPIGIDSARFSGTFDGQGHRITGLGINDHYWSPLGLFGVVGDSGIIENVILEDVKVGVGSYYHGSSGGAAGINYGTIREVHVTGAVEGSHYSGGLAGMNYGLIDGSSFSGTAAGLVGVGGLAGENDGEMSRSYASAQVSGDDNVGSLAGRNDGRIHSSYATGTVNGRQVSGGLVGVNLDSGMISDTYFSGTISGAGYGIGGLVGINHGSVDSSYWNTSAYNSAPPDNGIGTPVPGDEMKQYEIYDHWDFEDTWYLYNGQTLPFLQWEDPFERTVVKMDSQALDVGDSTQMVVTANHQKQSSFIATNNADYAVSEGESIVDVDQGGRVTAKAPGKAVISVSLHGETTQIEVTVHPYTITGVMEPDALTVANGTPVDEIGLPDTVQVTLSPGQLRKSAEVKWSLADENHPYQAAIPGTYVFTGSLVNLTEDMANPDRLKTTIHVTVGQSFIVKVNDIPAIRVSHGTQKSSIALPEQVEVRLSHGGTAKANVTWDHEEPAYNGRQAGDYIFKGSLELSEGVINPDQLHAIVRVTVLEKSGDGGSSGRDGSVVSGGTEELPDNTCVNGTEGKTIPFPNGRIIIPKSAWNTGFCLNFKVIQDASGLPLTETDRFVGQVIEITKNGTGAFHKEVTLNLQFGTDAVNHEEVAVSLYWLNEKTGEWVELKNIKVDWDQGTVTGSIDHLAKFAVIATTVNKEDDVNPVRNFTDLDGHWAKDMINQLARIGVISGYSDGSFKPERPISRAEFVSLLVRSLNMEARSGHVFPDTDGHWAQGVIATAQSYGIIEGYTATYFGVNDPITREQMAVMVMRWAGLSAAEGTPAFMDQDSVSSWAREATAAMSEQGVMTGYPDGSFLPKKKVTRAEAVVLLLRAMELKKPVRDGRVMDSGELDEQTAATSKGY
;
A
#
# COMPACT_ATOMS: atom_id res chain seq x y z
N MET A 1 10.55 42.37 0.26
CA MET A 1 9.86 43.63 -0.06
C MET A 1 8.43 43.30 -0.51
N GLU A 2 7.50 44.22 -0.31
CA GLU A 2 6.07 43.92 -0.16
C GLU A 2 5.20 44.29 -1.38
N HIS A 3 3.89 44.10 -1.19
CA HIS A 3 2.75 44.59 -1.97
C HIS A 3 2.43 43.77 -3.24
N VAL A 4 1.29 43.07 -3.37
CA VAL A 4 -0.09 43.26 -2.83
C VAL A 4 -0.79 44.51 -3.35
N ILE A 5 -1.78 44.31 -4.25
CA ILE A 5 -3.17 44.82 -4.18
C ILE A 5 -3.95 44.29 -5.39
N SER A 6 -5.26 44.05 -5.24
CA SER A 6 -6.15 43.50 -6.28
C SER A 6 -7.09 44.57 -6.90
N PRO A 7 -8.40 44.35 -7.15
CA PRO A 7 -8.88 44.18 -8.53
C PRO A 7 -10.02 45.12 -8.96
N VAL A 8 -10.33 45.18 -10.27
CA VAL A 8 -11.60 45.75 -10.76
C VAL A 8 -12.23 44.90 -11.89
N ARG A 9 -13.50 44.52 -11.71
CA ARG A 9 -14.38 43.92 -12.73
C ARG A 9 -15.26 44.99 -13.39
N LEU A 10 -15.28 45.06 -14.72
CA LEU A 10 -16.42 45.51 -15.57
C LEU A 10 -16.28 44.75 -16.92
N ARG A 11 -17.20 43.93 -17.45
CA ARG A 11 -18.67 43.73 -17.34
C ARG A 11 -19.54 44.73 -18.14
N GLY A 12 -19.86 44.39 -19.39
CA GLY A 12 -21.12 44.80 -20.06
C GLY A 12 -21.03 45.29 -21.52
N GLY A 13 -22.02 44.91 -22.35
CA GLY A 13 -22.26 45.40 -23.73
C GLY A 13 -21.35 44.76 -24.80
N LYS A 14 -21.78 43.91 -25.75
CA LYS A 14 -23.08 43.69 -26.44
C LYS A 14 -23.64 44.91 -27.18
N ASN A 15 -23.30 45.00 -28.49
CA ASN A 15 -24.12 45.36 -29.66
C ASN A 15 -23.30 46.10 -30.73
N LYS A 16 -23.59 46.09 -32.05
CA LYS A 16 -24.28 45.21 -33.02
C LYS A 16 -24.40 46.04 -34.32
N MET A 17 -24.10 45.46 -35.49
CA MET A 17 -24.39 46.00 -36.86
C MET A 17 -23.65 47.30 -37.27
N ASN A 18 -22.93 47.32 -38.41
CA ASN A 18 -23.41 47.42 -39.80
C ASN A 18 -24.29 48.65 -40.06
N ASN A 19 -23.86 49.65 -40.85
CA ASN A 19 -23.89 49.50 -42.32
C ASN A 19 -22.99 50.49 -43.12
N LYS A 20 -22.37 49.93 -44.18
CA LYS A 20 -22.16 50.46 -45.55
C LYS A 20 -21.74 51.93 -45.84
N GLN A 21 -20.60 51.99 -46.54
CA GLN A 21 -20.32 52.75 -47.79
C GLN A 21 -20.05 54.27 -47.76
N GLN A 22 -18.78 54.62 -48.04
CA GLN A 22 -18.43 55.49 -49.18
C GLN A 22 -17.18 54.98 -49.94
N ARG A 23 -17.20 55.16 -51.28
CA ARG A 23 -16.06 55.29 -52.23
C ARG A 23 -14.87 54.31 -52.06
N LYS A 24 -14.74 53.23 -52.84
CA LYS A 24 -14.40 53.12 -54.29
C LYS A 24 -13.13 53.86 -54.76
N HIS A 25 -12.02 53.11 -54.81
CA HIS A 25 -10.91 53.02 -55.80
C HIS A 25 -9.66 52.52 -55.04
N SER A 26 -8.97 51.42 -55.39
CA SER A 26 -9.17 50.39 -56.44
C SER A 26 -9.72 49.09 -55.81
N PHE A 27 -10.66 48.36 -56.41
CA PHE A 27 -10.55 47.48 -57.60
C PHE A 27 -9.48 46.37 -57.42
N LEU A 28 -9.81 45.07 -57.40
CA LEU A 28 -11.09 44.38 -57.67
C LEU A 28 -11.34 43.24 -56.65
N VAL A 29 -12.62 42.89 -56.41
CA VAL A 29 -13.10 41.86 -55.48
C VAL A 29 -14.19 41.03 -56.17
N PHE A 30 -14.17 39.70 -56.03
CA PHE A 30 -15.30 38.73 -55.96
C PHE A 30 -14.66 37.33 -55.82
N ALA A 31 -14.91 36.43 -54.85
CA ALA A 31 -15.94 36.19 -53.83
C ALA A 31 -17.02 35.14 -54.18
N LEU A 32 -16.85 33.96 -53.55
CA LEU A 32 -17.83 32.95 -53.11
C LEU A 32 -18.62 32.07 -54.11
N THR A 33 -18.39 30.76 -53.95
CA THR A 33 -19.34 29.61 -53.99
C THR A 33 -20.05 29.19 -55.29
N ALA A 34 -20.17 27.85 -55.40
CA ALA A 34 -21.07 27.09 -56.28
C ALA A 34 -20.84 27.19 -57.80
N VAL A 35 -19.96 26.32 -58.32
CA VAL A 35 -20.28 25.33 -59.39
C VAL A 35 -19.03 24.45 -59.64
N LEU A 36 -19.24 23.15 -59.86
CA LEU A 36 -18.23 22.06 -59.95
C LEU A 36 -17.50 21.77 -58.59
N ILE A 37 -17.40 20.55 -58.04
CA ILE A 37 -18.01 19.23 -58.30
C ILE A 37 -17.95 18.77 -59.77
N TRP A 38 -16.78 18.94 -60.37
CA TRP A 38 -16.35 18.41 -61.67
C TRP A 38 -14.86 18.81 -61.80
N TYR A 39 -13.98 17.86 -62.08
CA TYR A 39 -12.51 18.02 -62.01
C TYR A 39 -11.99 18.39 -60.61
N GLY A 40 -11.76 17.38 -59.77
CA GLY A 40 -11.03 17.54 -58.51
C GLY A 40 -9.57 17.12 -58.63
N MET A 41 -8.69 17.73 -57.81
CA MET A 41 -7.45 17.17 -57.25
C MET A 41 -6.83 18.19 -56.25
N PRO A 42 -5.96 17.76 -55.31
CA PRO A 42 -5.52 18.58 -54.19
C PRO A 42 -4.25 19.41 -54.47
N PRO A 43 -3.97 20.46 -53.66
CA PRO A 43 -2.66 21.11 -53.62
C PRO A 43 -1.68 20.32 -52.73
N VAL A 44 -0.47 20.06 -53.25
CA VAL A 44 0.68 19.53 -52.51
C VAL A 44 1.87 20.46 -52.76
N ASN A 45 2.72 20.69 -51.76
CA ASN A 45 3.94 21.49 -51.92
C ASN A 45 5.06 20.66 -52.57
N GLU A 46 5.76 21.26 -53.55
CA GLU A 46 7.03 20.79 -54.11
C GLU A 46 8.16 20.88 -53.04
N VAL A 47 9.38 20.34 -53.15
CA VAL A 47 10.38 20.20 -54.25
C VAL A 47 11.37 19.08 -53.83
N SER A 48 12.07 18.28 -54.65
CA SER A 48 12.06 17.79 -56.05
C SER A 48 13.30 16.84 -56.16
N ALA A 49 13.74 16.13 -57.21
CA ALA A 49 13.52 16.11 -58.67
C ALA A 49 13.89 14.68 -59.20
N GLU A 50 13.89 14.31 -60.49
CA GLU A 50 13.75 15.10 -61.73
C GLU A 50 12.98 14.36 -62.86
N GLY A 51 13.59 13.36 -63.52
CA GLY A 51 13.00 12.69 -64.69
C GLY A 51 13.97 11.74 -65.42
N PRO A 52 13.74 11.35 -66.70
CA PRO A 52 12.73 11.87 -67.64
C PRO A 52 11.76 10.81 -68.21
N VAL A 53 10.68 11.28 -68.87
CA VAL A 53 9.77 10.47 -69.69
C VAL A 53 9.58 11.13 -71.06
N VAL A 54 9.53 10.33 -72.14
CA VAL A 54 9.09 10.76 -73.49
C VAL A 54 8.19 9.64 -74.08
N PRO A 55 7.00 9.94 -74.62
CA PRO A 55 5.95 8.93 -74.85
C PRO A 55 5.87 8.38 -76.28
N VAL A 56 5.20 7.22 -76.44
CA VAL A 56 4.69 6.67 -77.71
C VAL A 56 3.26 6.14 -77.50
N SER A 57 2.48 6.01 -78.58
CA SER A 57 1.02 5.95 -78.59
C SER A 57 0.37 4.56 -78.62
N LEU A 58 -0.94 4.56 -78.33
CA LEU A 58 -1.93 3.50 -78.62
C LEU A 58 -1.76 2.84 -80.00
N THR A 59 -2.10 1.55 -80.06
CA THR A 59 -2.81 0.91 -81.19
C THR A 59 -3.70 -0.21 -80.66
N GLU A 60 -4.86 -0.41 -81.29
CA GLU A 60 -5.77 -1.54 -81.04
C GLU A 60 -5.32 -2.76 -81.87
N ASP A 61 -5.63 -3.98 -81.43
CA ASP A 61 -6.13 -5.01 -82.34
C ASP A 61 -6.95 -6.09 -81.59
N TYR A 62 -7.87 -6.77 -82.30
CA TYR A 62 -8.79 -7.76 -81.74
C TYR A 62 -8.39 -9.20 -82.10
N GLY A 63 -8.48 -10.13 -81.14
CA GLY A 63 -8.19 -11.55 -81.35
C GLY A 63 -9.19 -12.50 -80.68
N ASN A 64 -10.27 -12.86 -81.38
CA ASN A 64 -11.17 -13.94 -80.98
C ASN A 64 -10.52 -15.33 -81.14
N VAL A 65 -10.95 -16.32 -80.35
CA VAL A 65 -11.48 -17.63 -80.86
C VAL A 65 -12.05 -18.52 -79.74
N THR A 66 -13.36 -18.78 -79.83
CA THR A 66 -14.21 -19.89 -79.31
C THR A 66 -13.88 -20.65 -78.01
N LEU A 67 -14.87 -20.69 -77.10
CA LEU A 67 -15.16 -21.84 -76.22
C LEU A 67 -16.05 -22.87 -76.96
N PRO A 68 -15.95 -24.17 -76.66
CA PRO A 68 -16.89 -25.19 -77.14
C PRO A 68 -18.11 -25.31 -76.22
N SER A 69 -19.31 -25.28 -76.80
CA SER A 69 -20.56 -25.63 -76.14
C SER A 69 -20.83 -27.15 -76.21
N ASN A 70 -21.63 -27.67 -75.29
CA ASN A 70 -22.59 -28.73 -75.61
C ASN A 70 -23.76 -28.75 -74.60
N GLU A 71 -24.96 -28.91 -75.13
CA GLU A 71 -26.21 -29.06 -74.36
C GLU A 71 -26.50 -30.56 -74.13
N GLY A 72 -27.33 -30.87 -73.13
CA GLY A 72 -27.81 -32.22 -72.85
C GLY A 72 -29.13 -32.18 -72.08
N GLU A 73 -30.25 -32.31 -72.81
CA GLU A 73 -31.60 -32.14 -72.26
C GLU A 73 -32.15 -33.36 -71.50
N VAL A 74 -32.87 -33.05 -70.41
CA VAL A 74 -34.16 -33.67 -69.99
C VAL A 74 -34.20 -35.18 -69.68
N THR A 75 -34.50 -35.47 -68.40
CA THR A 75 -35.75 -36.18 -68.03
C THR A 75 -36.19 -35.81 -66.60
N LYS A 76 -37.50 -35.95 -66.33
CA LYS A 76 -38.11 -35.94 -64.98
C LYS A 76 -38.49 -37.37 -64.60
N GLU A 77 -38.60 -37.66 -63.30
CA GLU A 77 -39.83 -38.23 -62.67
C GLU A 77 -39.75 -38.12 -61.13
N GLU A 78 -40.82 -38.48 -60.42
CA GLU A 78 -41.08 -38.18 -59.00
C GLU A 78 -41.37 -39.46 -58.17
N GLU A 79 -41.23 -39.36 -56.84
CA GLU A 79 -41.78 -40.23 -55.77
C GLU A 79 -41.30 -41.71 -55.61
N ASP A 80 -41.48 -42.22 -54.37
CA ASP A 80 -41.71 -43.64 -53.94
C ASP A 80 -40.64 -44.73 -54.28
N GLY A 81 -40.15 -45.61 -53.39
CA GLY A 81 -40.30 -45.77 -51.93
C GLY A 81 -40.26 -47.27 -51.49
N SER A 82 -40.03 -47.51 -50.19
CA SER A 82 -40.16 -48.80 -49.46
C SER A 82 -39.22 -50.01 -49.75
N ASP A 83 -38.64 -50.51 -48.65
CA ASP A 83 -38.59 -51.90 -48.14
C ASP A 83 -37.74 -53.08 -48.71
N GLU A 84 -37.01 -53.67 -47.74
CA GLU A 84 -36.84 -55.09 -47.39
C GLU A 84 -36.12 -56.12 -48.31
N SER A 85 -34.81 -56.27 -48.02
CA SER A 85 -34.28 -57.42 -47.23
C SER A 85 -33.60 -58.64 -47.90
N LEU A 86 -32.87 -59.38 -47.03
CA LEU A 86 -32.44 -60.79 -47.10
C LEU A 86 -31.41 -61.23 -48.18
N SER A 87 -30.15 -61.41 -47.74
CA SER A 87 -29.61 -62.78 -47.57
C SER A 87 -28.41 -62.81 -46.61
N SER A 88 -28.30 -63.89 -45.83
CA SER A 88 -27.35 -64.05 -44.73
C SER A 88 -25.97 -64.58 -45.13
N GLY A 89 -24.94 -64.14 -44.40
CA GLY A 89 -24.22 -65.11 -43.55
C GLY A 89 -22.74 -65.36 -43.86
N LYS A 90 -21.87 -64.80 -42.99
CA LYS A 90 -20.74 -65.51 -42.38
C LYS A 90 -20.24 -64.75 -41.15
N GLU A 91 -20.24 -65.43 -40.00
CA GLU A 91 -19.44 -65.04 -38.83
C GLU A 91 -18.09 -65.76 -38.91
N GLU A 92 -16.98 -65.05 -38.71
CA GLU A 92 -15.80 -65.59 -38.02
C GLU A 92 -14.85 -64.46 -37.59
N GLU A 93 -14.30 -64.62 -36.38
CA GLU A 93 -13.23 -63.85 -35.71
C GLU A 93 -13.30 -62.31 -35.64
N VAL A 94 -13.40 -61.81 -34.40
CA VAL A 94 -13.22 -60.41 -34.00
C VAL A 94 -11.71 -60.13 -33.82
N PRO A 95 -11.12 -59.15 -34.52
CA PRO A 95 -9.75 -58.69 -34.24
C PRO A 95 -9.66 -57.99 -32.88
N ALA A 96 -8.47 -57.96 -32.29
CA ALA A 96 -8.17 -57.11 -31.14
C ALA A 96 -8.24 -55.61 -31.51
N PRO A 97 -8.24 -54.67 -30.54
CA PRO A 97 -8.22 -53.23 -30.83
C PRO A 97 -7.05 -52.88 -31.75
N ASP A 98 -7.35 -52.13 -32.82
CA ASP A 98 -6.37 -51.65 -33.80
C ASP A 98 -5.37 -50.70 -33.12
N ASP A 99 -4.07 -50.87 -33.36
CA ASP A 99 -3.01 -50.17 -32.61
C ASP A 99 -2.67 -48.77 -33.15
N GLY A 100 -3.61 -48.17 -33.87
CA GLY A 100 -3.59 -46.77 -34.32
C GLY A 100 -2.63 -46.48 -35.48
N THR A 101 -1.78 -47.43 -35.88
CA THR A 101 -0.72 -47.21 -36.87
C THR A 101 -1.21 -47.31 -38.33
N LYS A 102 -2.12 -46.41 -38.74
CA LYS A 102 -2.40 -46.17 -40.16
C LYS A 102 -1.10 -45.85 -40.91
N GLN A 103 -0.66 -46.77 -41.76
CA GLN A 103 0.49 -46.51 -42.62
C GLN A 103 0.10 -45.49 -43.70
N ALA A 104 0.85 -44.39 -43.75
CA ALA A 104 0.72 -43.33 -44.74
C ALA A 104 0.74 -43.89 -46.17
N THR A 105 -0.21 -43.45 -46.99
CA THR A 105 -0.27 -43.77 -48.41
C THR A 105 0.75 -42.95 -49.20
N ALA A 106 0.94 -43.28 -50.48
CA ALA A 106 1.86 -42.54 -51.35
C ALA A 106 1.47 -41.07 -51.57
N ALA A 107 0.21 -40.67 -51.33
CA ALA A 107 -0.22 -39.27 -51.39
C ALA A 107 0.10 -38.54 -50.07
N ASP A 108 -0.14 -39.18 -48.93
CA ASP A 108 0.19 -38.62 -47.61
C ASP A 108 1.69 -38.32 -47.50
N ILE A 109 2.54 -39.19 -48.08
CA ILE A 109 4.00 -39.05 -48.11
C ILE A 109 4.48 -37.83 -48.93
N GLU A 110 3.71 -37.33 -49.90
CA GLU A 110 4.04 -36.06 -50.58
C GLU A 110 3.63 -34.83 -49.74
N ALA A 111 2.64 -34.94 -48.85
CA ALA A 111 2.21 -33.85 -47.97
C ALA A 111 3.17 -33.62 -46.78
N PHE A 112 3.72 -34.67 -46.17
CA PHE A 112 4.69 -34.55 -45.05
C PHE A 112 6.02 -33.86 -45.44
N GLY A 113 6.28 -33.64 -46.73
CA GLY A 113 7.52 -33.03 -47.23
C GLY A 113 7.50 -31.51 -47.41
N ILE A 114 6.36 -30.83 -47.19
CA ILE A 114 6.23 -29.39 -47.50
C ILE A 114 6.60 -28.47 -46.33
N PHE A 115 6.18 -28.79 -45.11
CA PHE A 115 6.43 -27.98 -43.90
C PHE A 115 7.88 -28.08 -43.41
N ALA A 116 8.36 -27.07 -42.69
CA ALA A 116 9.76 -27.02 -42.22
C ALA A 116 10.06 -28.00 -41.06
N GLY A 117 9.02 -28.46 -40.37
CA GLY A 117 9.08 -29.43 -39.28
C GLY A 117 7.69 -29.70 -38.69
N GLY A 118 7.64 -30.53 -37.64
CA GLY A 118 6.39 -30.96 -36.98
C GLY A 118 5.74 -32.19 -37.63
N ASP A 119 4.73 -32.74 -36.95
CA ASP A 119 3.82 -33.78 -37.47
C ASP A 119 2.35 -33.34 -37.48
N GLY A 120 2.08 -32.11 -37.03
CA GLY A 120 0.73 -31.52 -36.97
C GLY A 120 -0.05 -31.85 -35.71
N SER A 121 0.52 -32.62 -34.77
CA SER A 121 -0.05 -32.83 -33.45
C SER A 121 0.08 -31.58 -32.57
N MET A 122 -0.65 -31.56 -31.45
CA MET A 122 -0.57 -30.47 -30.46
C MET A 122 0.80 -30.41 -29.75
N GLU A 123 1.56 -31.51 -29.71
CA GLU A 123 2.91 -31.56 -29.14
C GLU A 123 3.98 -31.14 -30.15
N PHE A 124 3.77 -31.43 -31.44
CA PHE A 124 4.68 -31.06 -32.54
C PHE A 124 3.95 -30.41 -33.73
N PRO A 125 3.44 -29.18 -33.59
CA PRO A 125 2.74 -28.46 -34.66
C PRO A 125 3.61 -28.28 -35.91
N TYR A 126 2.97 -28.22 -37.09
CA TYR A 126 3.67 -27.98 -38.35
C TYR A 126 4.29 -26.57 -38.39
N LEU A 127 5.58 -26.50 -38.74
CA LEU A 127 6.31 -25.24 -38.85
C LEU A 127 6.17 -24.62 -40.25
N ILE A 128 5.78 -23.35 -40.29
CA ILE A 128 5.57 -22.54 -41.49
C ILE A 128 6.64 -21.43 -41.55
N GLU A 129 7.49 -21.50 -42.57
CA GLU A 129 8.54 -20.53 -42.91
C GLU A 129 8.27 -19.82 -44.26
N THR A 130 7.36 -20.34 -45.12
CA THR A 130 7.09 -19.78 -46.46
C THR A 130 5.60 -19.65 -46.80
N ALA A 131 5.28 -18.86 -47.83
CA ALA A 131 3.92 -18.65 -48.33
C ALA A 131 3.29 -19.95 -48.88
N GLU A 132 4.08 -20.81 -49.52
CA GLU A 132 3.65 -22.10 -50.05
C GLU A 132 3.32 -23.10 -48.92
N GLN A 133 3.99 -22.98 -47.77
CA GLN A 133 3.68 -23.76 -46.57
C GLN A 133 2.40 -23.25 -45.89
N LEU A 134 2.20 -21.93 -45.83
CA LEU A 134 0.95 -21.34 -45.35
C LEU A 134 -0.25 -21.75 -46.24
N ASP A 135 -0.06 -21.79 -47.56
CA ASP A 135 -1.05 -22.27 -48.52
C ASP A 135 -1.35 -23.77 -48.33
N ALA A 136 -0.35 -24.57 -47.95
CA ALA A 136 -0.50 -26.00 -47.72
C ALA A 136 -1.36 -26.37 -46.50
N VAL A 137 -1.67 -25.42 -45.60
CA VAL A 137 -2.58 -25.62 -44.45
C VAL A 137 -3.95 -26.14 -44.90
N ARG A 138 -4.42 -25.76 -46.10
CA ARG A 138 -5.71 -26.23 -46.66
C ARG A 138 -5.81 -27.75 -46.84
N ASN A 139 -4.68 -28.47 -46.81
CA ASN A 139 -4.63 -29.93 -46.98
C ASN A 139 -4.86 -30.73 -45.69
N ASN A 140 -4.75 -30.12 -44.50
CA ASN A 140 -5.02 -30.80 -43.23
C ASN A 140 -5.61 -29.84 -42.19
N LEU A 141 -6.92 -29.61 -42.30
CA LEU A 141 -7.65 -28.61 -41.52
C LEU A 141 -7.84 -28.95 -40.02
N GLU A 142 -7.50 -30.16 -39.59
CA GLU A 142 -7.57 -30.62 -38.19
C GLU A 142 -6.23 -30.47 -37.44
N ALA A 143 -5.13 -30.19 -38.15
CA ALA A 143 -3.78 -30.13 -37.57
C ALA A 143 -3.44 -28.79 -36.90
N HIS A 144 -2.41 -28.80 -36.07
CA HIS A 144 -1.86 -27.62 -35.42
C HIS A 144 -0.65 -27.07 -36.19
N TYR A 145 -0.52 -25.75 -36.22
CA TYR A 145 0.43 -24.98 -37.05
C TYR A 145 1.07 -23.84 -36.24
N LEU A 146 2.35 -23.58 -36.52
CA LEU A 146 3.14 -22.48 -35.97
C LEU A 146 3.82 -21.69 -37.10
N LEU A 147 3.69 -20.37 -37.11
CA LEU A 147 4.59 -19.52 -37.89
C LEU A 147 5.97 -19.47 -37.20
N ALA A 148 7.03 -19.67 -37.99
CA ALA A 148 8.42 -19.50 -37.56
C ALA A 148 9.05 -18.20 -38.11
N HIS A 149 8.47 -17.62 -39.17
CA HIS A 149 8.94 -16.42 -39.87
C HIS A 149 7.76 -15.55 -40.33
N ASP A 150 8.05 -14.28 -40.64
CA ASP A 150 7.13 -13.38 -41.33
C ASP A 150 6.91 -13.83 -42.80
N ILE A 151 5.68 -13.81 -43.28
CA ILE A 151 5.24 -14.32 -44.58
C ILE A 151 4.79 -13.17 -45.50
N ASP A 152 5.06 -13.29 -46.80
CA ASP A 152 4.59 -12.36 -47.86
C ASP A 152 3.70 -13.12 -48.86
N LEU A 153 2.43 -12.74 -48.92
CA LEU A 153 1.41 -13.30 -49.81
C LEU A 153 1.18 -12.48 -51.09
N SER A 154 1.94 -11.40 -51.32
CA SER A 154 1.80 -10.55 -52.50
C SER A 154 1.98 -11.31 -53.83
N GLY A 155 2.74 -12.41 -53.82
CA GLY A 155 2.86 -13.34 -54.96
C GLY A 155 1.53 -13.99 -55.36
N TYR A 156 0.67 -14.34 -54.39
CA TYR A 156 -0.64 -14.96 -54.64
C TYR A 156 -1.64 -13.96 -55.25
N ALA A 157 -1.58 -12.69 -54.83
CA ALA A 157 -2.39 -11.62 -55.40
C ALA A 157 -2.18 -11.42 -56.91
N LEU A 158 -1.00 -11.77 -57.44
CA LEU A 158 -0.64 -11.65 -58.86
C LEU A 158 -1.15 -12.79 -59.75
N VAL A 159 -1.58 -13.94 -59.19
CA VAL A 159 -1.88 -15.18 -59.94
C VAL A 159 -3.35 -15.62 -59.86
N GLY A 160 -4.21 -14.79 -59.27
CA GLY A 160 -5.65 -15.07 -59.10
C GLY A 160 -6.21 -14.54 -57.78
N GLY A 161 -5.34 -14.31 -56.80
CA GLY A 161 -5.70 -14.00 -55.42
C GLY A 161 -5.44 -15.19 -54.50
N TRP A 162 -5.56 -14.94 -53.19
CA TRP A 162 -5.55 -15.97 -52.18
C TRP A 162 -6.89 -16.71 -52.15
N GLU A 163 -6.86 -18.04 -52.19
CA GLU A 163 -8.03 -18.87 -51.92
C GLU A 163 -8.15 -19.10 -50.39
N PRO A 164 -9.27 -18.75 -49.74
CA PRO A 164 -9.43 -18.88 -48.29
C PRO A 164 -9.19 -20.32 -47.78
N ILE A 165 -8.55 -20.46 -46.62
CA ILE A 165 -8.34 -21.77 -45.96
C ILE A 165 -9.64 -22.21 -45.28
N GLY A 166 -10.16 -23.39 -45.65
CA GLY A 166 -11.36 -23.96 -45.05
C GLY A 166 -12.67 -23.35 -45.58
N ILE A 167 -13.68 -24.21 -45.77
CA ILE A 167 -14.99 -23.91 -46.36
C ILE A 167 -16.10 -24.49 -45.47
N ASP A 168 -17.37 -24.14 -45.70
CA ASP A 168 -18.47 -24.56 -44.81
C ASP A 168 -18.58 -26.10 -44.62
N SER A 169 -18.32 -26.87 -45.68
CA SER A 169 -18.32 -28.33 -45.67
C SER A 169 -17.01 -28.98 -45.17
N ALA A 170 -15.96 -28.20 -44.96
CA ALA A 170 -14.64 -28.64 -44.50
C ALA A 170 -13.96 -27.44 -43.81
N ARG A 171 -14.30 -27.26 -42.53
CA ARG A 171 -13.94 -26.08 -41.73
C ARG A 171 -12.57 -26.25 -41.09
N PHE A 172 -11.84 -25.15 -40.85
CA PHE A 172 -10.60 -25.21 -40.08
C PHE A 172 -10.89 -25.47 -38.60
N SER A 173 -10.34 -26.52 -38.03
CA SER A 173 -10.70 -27.05 -36.70
C SER A 173 -9.50 -27.33 -35.78
N GLY A 174 -8.28 -27.22 -36.30
CA GLY A 174 -7.03 -27.23 -35.52
C GLY A 174 -6.60 -25.84 -35.04
N THR A 175 -5.30 -25.65 -34.83
CA THR A 175 -4.72 -24.38 -34.30
C THR A 175 -3.77 -23.75 -35.32
N PHE A 176 -3.85 -22.44 -35.49
CA PHE A 176 -2.90 -21.62 -36.23
C PHE A 176 -2.37 -20.53 -35.31
N ASP A 177 -1.17 -20.73 -34.77
CA ASP A 177 -0.50 -19.80 -33.87
C ASP A 177 0.61 -19.04 -34.61
N GLY A 178 0.47 -17.72 -34.69
CA GLY A 178 1.40 -16.84 -35.38
C GLY A 178 2.66 -16.48 -34.60
N GLN A 179 2.76 -16.77 -33.30
CA GLN A 179 3.93 -16.43 -32.46
C GLN A 179 4.38 -14.95 -32.55
N GLY A 180 3.47 -14.03 -32.89
CA GLY A 180 3.72 -12.60 -33.12
C GLY A 180 4.19 -12.22 -34.53
N HIS A 181 4.31 -13.19 -35.45
CA HIS A 181 4.77 -12.96 -36.82
C HIS A 181 3.74 -12.24 -37.71
N ARG A 182 4.27 -11.64 -38.79
CA ARG A 182 3.50 -10.89 -39.78
C ARG A 182 3.13 -11.76 -40.97
N ILE A 183 1.91 -11.63 -41.48
CA ILE A 183 1.51 -12.07 -42.82
C ILE A 183 1.15 -10.82 -43.61
N THR A 184 1.92 -10.52 -44.65
CA THR A 184 1.83 -9.28 -45.42
C THR A 184 1.22 -9.53 -46.81
N GLY A 185 0.53 -8.53 -47.38
CA GLY A 185 0.16 -8.53 -48.81
C GLY A 185 -0.97 -9.49 -49.21
N LEU A 186 -1.75 -10.00 -48.25
CA LEU A 186 -2.92 -10.87 -48.49
C LEU A 186 -3.94 -10.17 -49.40
N GLY A 187 -4.11 -10.66 -50.64
CA GLY A 187 -5.06 -10.13 -51.62
C GLY A 187 -6.08 -11.17 -52.10
N ILE A 188 -7.37 -10.93 -51.86
CA ILE A 188 -8.47 -11.82 -52.28
C ILE A 188 -9.34 -11.07 -53.31
N ASN A 189 -9.52 -11.68 -54.48
CA ASN A 189 -10.22 -11.06 -55.61
C ASN A 189 -11.73 -11.40 -55.65
N ASP A 190 -12.47 -10.63 -56.43
CA ASP A 190 -13.92 -10.69 -56.67
C ASP A 190 -14.44 -12.04 -57.22
N HIS A 191 -13.56 -12.87 -57.79
CA HIS A 191 -13.91 -14.13 -58.45
C HIS A 191 -14.16 -15.32 -57.49
N TYR A 192 -13.87 -15.19 -56.20
CA TYR A 192 -14.11 -16.26 -55.22
C TYR A 192 -15.56 -16.34 -54.75
N TRP A 193 -15.97 -17.54 -54.33
CA TRP A 193 -17.22 -17.77 -53.61
C TRP A 193 -16.98 -17.40 -52.14
N SER A 194 -17.76 -16.47 -51.62
CA SER A 194 -17.78 -16.11 -50.19
C SER A 194 -18.25 -17.31 -49.35
N PRO A 195 -17.73 -17.55 -48.13
CA PRO A 195 -17.01 -16.64 -47.22
C PRO A 195 -15.54 -16.35 -47.59
N LEU A 196 -15.10 -15.09 -47.37
CA LEU A 196 -13.76 -14.61 -47.73
C LEU A 196 -12.92 -14.19 -46.51
N GLY A 197 -11.65 -14.60 -46.50
CA GLY A 197 -10.60 -14.18 -45.55
C GLY A 197 -9.32 -14.98 -45.74
N LEU A 198 -8.32 -14.81 -44.87
CA LEU A 198 -7.17 -15.74 -44.81
C LEU A 198 -7.68 -17.18 -44.66
N PHE A 199 -8.64 -17.35 -43.73
CA PHE A 199 -9.51 -18.51 -43.60
C PHE A 199 -10.91 -18.19 -44.13
N GLY A 200 -11.58 -19.16 -44.77
CA GLY A 200 -12.97 -19.02 -45.22
C GLY A 200 -13.93 -19.28 -44.06
N VAL A 201 -13.83 -20.48 -43.46
CA VAL A 201 -14.60 -20.86 -42.27
C VAL A 201 -13.70 -21.50 -41.20
N VAL A 202 -13.66 -20.89 -40.03
CA VAL A 202 -13.14 -21.47 -38.79
C VAL A 202 -14.28 -22.20 -38.09
N GLY A 203 -14.11 -23.49 -37.79
CA GLY A 203 -15.06 -24.33 -37.05
C GLY A 203 -14.93 -24.18 -35.54
N ASP A 204 -15.80 -24.87 -34.80
CA ASP A 204 -16.08 -24.65 -33.37
C ASP A 204 -14.87 -24.93 -32.44
N SER A 205 -13.93 -25.79 -32.87
CA SER A 205 -12.65 -26.05 -32.17
C SER A 205 -11.46 -25.29 -32.78
N GLY A 206 -11.66 -24.59 -33.89
CA GLY A 206 -10.60 -23.91 -34.63
C GLY A 206 -10.08 -22.69 -33.88
N ILE A 207 -8.76 -22.51 -33.88
CA ILE A 207 -8.09 -21.37 -33.21
C ILE A 207 -7.18 -20.68 -34.22
N ILE A 208 -7.36 -19.37 -34.42
CA ILE A 208 -6.38 -18.49 -35.05
C ILE A 208 -5.87 -17.57 -33.95
N GLU A 209 -4.56 -17.55 -33.68
CA GLU A 209 -4.00 -16.68 -32.65
C GLU A 209 -2.64 -16.06 -32.96
N ASN A 210 -2.31 -15.01 -32.22
CA ASN A 210 -0.97 -14.38 -32.15
C ASN A 210 -0.40 -13.94 -33.51
N VAL A 211 -1.22 -13.44 -34.45
CA VAL A 211 -0.79 -13.13 -35.82
C VAL A 211 -1.15 -11.72 -36.27
N ILE A 212 -0.21 -11.06 -36.96
CA ILE A 212 -0.40 -9.71 -37.50
C ILE A 212 -0.63 -9.81 -39.01
N LEU A 213 -1.83 -9.50 -39.50
CA LEU A 213 -2.11 -9.42 -40.93
C LEU A 213 -1.96 -7.97 -41.41
N GLU A 214 -1.09 -7.72 -42.40
CA GLU A 214 -0.72 -6.38 -42.85
C GLU A 214 -0.90 -6.16 -44.35
N ASP A 215 -1.37 -4.96 -44.71
CA ASP A 215 -1.71 -4.56 -46.09
C ASP A 215 -2.72 -5.51 -46.77
N VAL A 216 -3.64 -6.06 -45.96
CA VAL A 216 -4.74 -6.95 -46.38
C VAL A 216 -5.67 -6.24 -47.37
N LYS A 217 -6.11 -6.95 -48.40
CA LYS A 217 -7.06 -6.46 -49.41
C LYS A 217 -8.06 -7.56 -49.74
N VAL A 218 -9.19 -7.58 -49.02
CA VAL A 218 -10.32 -8.46 -49.33
C VAL A 218 -11.31 -7.70 -50.21
N GLY A 219 -11.46 -8.10 -51.46
CA GLY A 219 -12.41 -7.52 -52.40
C GLY A 219 -13.83 -8.08 -52.26
N VAL A 220 -14.80 -7.36 -52.83
CA VAL A 220 -16.22 -7.73 -52.81
C VAL A 220 -16.46 -9.07 -53.52
N GLY A 221 -16.81 -10.10 -52.75
CA GLY A 221 -17.09 -11.44 -53.28
C GLY A 221 -18.30 -11.51 -54.21
N SER A 222 -18.24 -12.45 -55.15
CA SER A 222 -19.20 -12.63 -56.27
C SER A 222 -20.67 -12.93 -55.90
N TYR A 223 -20.98 -13.23 -54.63
CA TYR A 223 -22.28 -13.74 -54.18
C TYR A 223 -23.09 -12.69 -53.40
N TYR A 224 -24.42 -12.69 -53.58
CA TYR A 224 -25.34 -11.90 -52.74
C TYR A 224 -25.39 -12.51 -51.33
N HIS A 225 -25.32 -11.67 -50.28
CA HIS A 225 -25.20 -12.10 -48.88
C HIS A 225 -23.84 -12.74 -48.52
N GLY A 226 -22.76 -12.30 -49.16
CA GLY A 226 -21.41 -12.74 -48.81
C GLY A 226 -20.90 -12.12 -47.50
N SER A 227 -20.18 -12.93 -46.73
CA SER A 227 -19.41 -12.56 -45.53
C SER A 227 -17.93 -12.39 -45.89
N SER A 228 -17.29 -11.32 -45.41
CA SER A 228 -15.87 -11.01 -45.68
C SER A 228 -15.18 -10.49 -44.43
N GLY A 229 -14.01 -11.06 -44.11
CA GLY A 229 -13.13 -10.56 -43.05
C GLY A 229 -11.66 -10.81 -43.32
N GLY A 230 -10.76 -10.09 -42.65
CA GLY A 230 -9.33 -10.21 -42.89
C GLY A 230 -8.75 -11.55 -42.42
N ALA A 231 -9.12 -11.97 -41.20
CA ALA A 231 -8.69 -13.25 -40.63
C ALA A 231 -9.61 -14.40 -41.05
N ALA A 232 -10.93 -14.22 -40.93
CA ALA A 232 -11.92 -15.23 -41.26
C ALA A 232 -13.12 -14.64 -42.02
N GLY A 233 -13.69 -15.37 -42.99
CA GLY A 233 -14.99 -15.02 -43.54
C GLY A 233 -16.14 -15.33 -42.57
N ILE A 234 -16.10 -16.47 -41.90
CA ILE A 234 -16.99 -16.87 -40.80
C ILE A 234 -16.15 -17.51 -39.68
N ASN A 235 -16.37 -17.11 -38.43
CA ASN A 235 -15.76 -17.71 -37.25
C ASN A 235 -16.80 -18.40 -36.35
N TYR A 236 -16.67 -19.72 -36.15
CA TYR A 236 -17.32 -20.47 -35.07
C TYR A 236 -16.38 -20.76 -33.89
N GLY A 237 -15.06 -20.60 -34.08
CA GLY A 237 -14.02 -20.92 -33.10
C GLY A 237 -13.46 -19.68 -32.41
N THR A 238 -12.14 -19.63 -32.23
CA THR A 238 -11.44 -18.52 -31.55
C THR A 238 -10.53 -17.74 -32.50
N ILE A 239 -10.64 -16.41 -32.46
CA ILE A 239 -9.68 -15.45 -33.00
C ILE A 239 -9.10 -14.68 -31.81
N ARG A 240 -7.85 -14.93 -31.43
CA ARG A 240 -7.21 -14.33 -30.23
C ARG A 240 -5.92 -13.60 -30.56
N GLU A 241 -5.72 -12.39 -30.06
CA GLU A 241 -4.46 -11.64 -30.26
C GLU A 241 -4.09 -11.51 -31.75
N VAL A 242 -5.12 -11.28 -32.58
CA VAL A 242 -5.00 -11.10 -34.04
C VAL A 242 -5.15 -9.62 -34.38
N HIS A 243 -4.19 -9.08 -35.14
CA HIS A 243 -4.15 -7.66 -35.48
C HIS A 243 -4.15 -7.47 -36.99
N VAL A 244 -5.21 -6.88 -37.54
CA VAL A 244 -5.39 -6.73 -38.99
C VAL A 244 -5.28 -5.28 -39.44
N THR A 245 -4.55 -5.04 -40.52
CA THR A 245 -4.49 -3.73 -41.19
C THR A 245 -4.67 -3.86 -42.70
N GLY A 246 -5.39 -2.92 -43.30
CA GLY A 246 -5.67 -2.93 -44.75
C GLY A 246 -7.09 -2.48 -45.11
N ALA A 247 -7.66 -3.10 -46.15
CA ALA A 247 -9.02 -2.87 -46.63
C ALA A 247 -9.80 -4.19 -46.73
N VAL A 248 -11.03 -4.19 -46.20
CA VAL A 248 -11.99 -5.31 -46.30
C VAL A 248 -13.29 -4.77 -46.88
N GLU A 249 -13.68 -5.27 -48.06
CA GLU A 249 -14.91 -4.88 -48.75
C GLU A 249 -15.80 -6.11 -48.96
N GLY A 250 -16.99 -6.12 -48.34
CA GLY A 250 -17.95 -7.24 -48.41
C GLY A 250 -19.23 -6.91 -49.17
N SER A 251 -19.84 -7.90 -49.83
CA SER A 251 -21.11 -7.69 -50.55
C SER A 251 -22.31 -7.53 -49.59
N HIS A 252 -22.18 -8.03 -48.37
CA HIS A 252 -23.16 -7.87 -47.30
C HIS A 252 -22.41 -7.65 -45.98
N TYR A 253 -22.11 -8.74 -45.25
CA TYR A 253 -21.43 -8.68 -43.97
C TYR A 253 -19.92 -8.48 -44.15
N SER A 254 -19.38 -7.46 -43.50
CA SER A 254 -17.98 -7.05 -43.65
C SER A 254 -17.43 -6.60 -42.31
N GLY A 255 -16.34 -7.22 -41.85
CA GLY A 255 -15.66 -6.87 -40.61
C GLY A 255 -14.15 -7.06 -40.73
N GLY A 256 -13.35 -6.21 -40.11
CA GLY A 256 -11.89 -6.24 -40.28
C GLY A 256 -11.23 -7.56 -39.88
N LEU A 257 -11.78 -8.25 -38.86
CA LEU A 257 -11.36 -9.59 -38.46
C LEU A 257 -12.25 -10.67 -39.10
N ALA A 258 -13.56 -10.56 -38.90
CA ALA A 258 -14.55 -11.57 -39.25
C ALA A 258 -15.71 -11.01 -40.07
N GLY A 259 -16.16 -11.70 -41.11
CA GLY A 259 -17.43 -11.37 -41.77
C GLY A 259 -18.63 -11.63 -40.84
N MET A 260 -18.68 -12.83 -40.27
CA MET A 260 -19.59 -13.23 -39.18
C MET A 260 -18.81 -13.83 -38.02
N ASN A 261 -19.17 -13.49 -36.79
CA ASN A 261 -18.64 -14.12 -35.58
C ASN A 261 -19.74 -14.81 -34.77
N TYR A 262 -19.66 -16.14 -34.69
CA TYR A 262 -20.44 -17.00 -33.80
C TYR A 262 -19.61 -17.49 -32.59
N GLY A 263 -18.28 -17.43 -32.69
CA GLY A 263 -17.33 -17.83 -31.65
C GLY A 263 -16.76 -16.65 -30.86
N LEU A 264 -15.48 -16.73 -30.49
CA LEU A 264 -14.78 -15.71 -29.70
C LEU A 264 -13.85 -14.86 -30.58
N ILE A 265 -13.91 -13.53 -30.40
CA ILE A 265 -12.87 -12.58 -30.80
C ILE A 265 -12.32 -11.93 -29.52
N ASP A 266 -11.05 -12.17 -29.19
CA ASP A 266 -10.43 -11.72 -27.94
C ASP A 266 -9.06 -11.08 -28.18
N GLY A 267 -8.68 -10.07 -27.39
CA GLY A 267 -7.35 -9.43 -27.47
C GLY A 267 -6.97 -8.86 -28.84
N SER A 268 -7.93 -8.61 -29.73
CA SER A 268 -7.71 -8.46 -31.18
C SER A 268 -8.03 -7.05 -31.68
N SER A 269 -7.56 -6.69 -32.88
CA SER A 269 -7.81 -5.34 -33.41
C SER A 269 -7.82 -5.21 -34.94
N PHE A 270 -8.44 -4.12 -35.40
CA PHE A 270 -8.43 -3.69 -36.79
C PHE A 270 -8.11 -2.20 -36.96
N SER A 271 -7.26 -1.87 -37.93
CA SER A 271 -6.98 -0.48 -38.33
C SER A 271 -6.84 -0.37 -39.84
N GLY A 272 -7.76 0.34 -40.49
CA GLY A 272 -7.85 0.38 -41.95
C GLY A 272 -9.21 0.84 -42.44
N THR A 273 -9.70 0.25 -43.52
CA THR A 273 -11.03 0.51 -44.09
C THR A 273 -11.88 -0.75 -44.08
N ALA A 274 -13.09 -0.68 -43.52
CA ALA A 274 -14.12 -1.72 -43.67
C ALA A 274 -15.32 -1.14 -44.44
N ALA A 275 -15.70 -1.79 -45.54
CA ALA A 275 -16.79 -1.35 -46.40
C ALA A 275 -17.74 -2.50 -46.75
N GLY A 276 -19.00 -2.17 -47.01
CA GLY A 276 -19.98 -3.12 -47.53
C GLY A 276 -21.36 -2.51 -47.71
N LEU A 277 -22.38 -3.34 -47.95
CA LEU A 277 -23.75 -2.86 -48.13
C LEU A 277 -24.56 -2.86 -46.83
N VAL A 278 -24.56 -3.98 -46.09
CA VAL A 278 -25.46 -4.22 -44.95
C VAL A 278 -24.76 -5.06 -43.88
N GLY A 279 -24.55 -4.50 -42.68
CA GLY A 279 -23.85 -5.19 -41.60
C GLY A 279 -22.33 -5.01 -41.72
N VAL A 280 -21.87 -3.77 -41.55
CA VAL A 280 -20.45 -3.39 -41.69
C VAL A 280 -19.90 -3.00 -40.33
N GLY A 281 -18.91 -3.75 -39.85
CA GLY A 281 -18.18 -3.54 -38.60
C GLY A 281 -16.71 -3.23 -38.82
N GLY A 282 -16.02 -2.72 -37.81
CA GLY A 282 -14.55 -2.68 -37.81
C GLY A 282 -13.94 -4.02 -37.37
N LEU A 283 -14.60 -4.80 -36.51
CA LEU A 283 -14.16 -6.16 -36.14
C LEU A 283 -15.01 -7.23 -36.82
N ALA A 284 -16.33 -7.17 -36.66
CA ALA A 284 -17.28 -8.19 -37.14
C ALA A 284 -18.45 -7.55 -37.95
N GLY A 285 -18.81 -8.12 -39.10
CA GLY A 285 -20.00 -7.66 -39.84
C GLY A 285 -21.29 -7.92 -39.07
N GLU A 286 -21.43 -9.15 -38.56
CA GLU A 286 -22.45 -9.58 -37.60
C GLU A 286 -21.77 -10.38 -36.47
N ASN A 287 -22.17 -10.12 -35.21
CA ASN A 287 -21.69 -10.80 -34.01
C ASN A 287 -22.83 -11.44 -33.24
N ASP A 288 -22.88 -12.77 -33.25
CA ASP A 288 -23.77 -13.59 -32.42
C ASP A 288 -22.98 -14.30 -31.29
N GLY A 289 -21.64 -14.32 -31.39
CA GLY A 289 -20.71 -14.82 -30.38
C GLY A 289 -20.21 -13.74 -29.40
N GLU A 290 -18.98 -13.89 -28.90
CA GLU A 290 -18.35 -12.94 -27.97
C GLU A 290 -17.25 -12.12 -28.65
N MET A 291 -17.22 -10.81 -28.39
CA MET A 291 -16.08 -9.93 -28.64
C MET A 291 -15.63 -9.28 -27.33
N SER A 292 -14.41 -9.60 -26.89
CA SER A 292 -13.84 -9.11 -25.63
C SER A 292 -12.45 -8.50 -25.83
N ARG A 293 -12.06 -7.56 -24.96
CA ARG A 293 -10.69 -6.99 -24.89
C ARG A 293 -10.11 -6.57 -26.24
N SER A 294 -10.94 -6.00 -27.12
CA SER A 294 -10.60 -5.78 -28.55
C SER A 294 -10.94 -4.35 -29.01
N TYR A 295 -10.31 -3.86 -30.09
CA TYR A 295 -10.54 -2.48 -30.55
C TYR A 295 -10.45 -2.24 -32.06
N ALA A 296 -11.18 -1.22 -32.54
CA ALA A 296 -11.16 -0.80 -33.94
C ALA A 296 -10.81 0.69 -34.12
N SER A 297 -9.77 0.94 -34.91
CA SER A 297 -9.28 2.28 -35.30
C SER A 297 -9.42 2.46 -36.82
N ALA A 298 -10.63 2.22 -37.35
CA ALA A 298 -10.88 2.09 -38.79
C ALA A 298 -11.89 3.10 -39.35
N GLN A 299 -11.83 3.35 -40.66
CA GLN A 299 -12.92 3.97 -41.40
C GLN A 299 -13.94 2.88 -41.79
N VAL A 300 -15.16 2.96 -41.27
CA VAL A 300 -16.22 1.96 -41.51
C VAL A 300 -17.36 2.60 -42.29
N SER A 301 -17.79 2.00 -43.41
CA SER A 301 -18.81 2.59 -44.29
C SER A 301 -19.75 1.60 -44.97
N GLY A 302 -21.04 1.94 -45.01
CA GLY A 302 -22.06 1.11 -45.69
C GLY A 302 -23.42 1.80 -45.86
N ASP A 303 -24.36 1.12 -46.50
CA ASP A 303 -25.71 1.67 -46.69
C ASP A 303 -26.56 1.48 -45.42
N ASP A 304 -26.50 0.29 -44.80
CA ASP A 304 -27.29 -0.04 -43.61
C ASP A 304 -26.51 -0.85 -42.56
N ASN A 305 -26.95 -0.76 -41.29
CA ASN A 305 -26.36 -1.44 -40.12
C ASN A 305 -24.83 -1.30 -40.03
N VAL A 306 -24.35 -0.09 -39.73
CA VAL A 306 -22.92 0.25 -39.70
C VAL A 306 -22.46 0.63 -38.28
N GLY A 307 -21.36 0.06 -37.79
CA GLY A 307 -20.77 0.43 -36.50
C GLY A 307 -19.27 0.18 -36.44
N SER A 308 -18.52 0.84 -35.54
CA SER A 308 -17.04 0.70 -35.56
C SER A 308 -16.53 -0.62 -35.01
N LEU A 309 -17.27 -1.33 -34.15
CA LEU A 309 -16.95 -2.71 -33.76
C LEU A 309 -17.80 -3.69 -34.59
N ALA A 310 -19.12 -3.57 -34.52
CA ALA A 310 -20.05 -4.48 -35.17
C ALA A 310 -21.07 -3.76 -36.07
N GLY A 311 -21.39 -4.34 -37.22
CA GLY A 311 -22.54 -3.90 -38.01
C GLY A 311 -23.86 -4.27 -37.33
N ARG A 312 -23.97 -5.54 -36.91
CA ARG A 312 -25.08 -6.12 -36.15
C ARG A 312 -24.56 -6.95 -34.97
N ASN A 313 -25.28 -6.96 -33.85
CA ASN A 313 -24.95 -7.76 -32.67
C ASN A 313 -26.20 -8.40 -32.05
N ASP A 314 -26.26 -9.73 -31.96
CA ASP A 314 -27.10 -10.46 -30.99
C ASP A 314 -26.27 -11.12 -29.88
N GLY A 315 -24.94 -11.15 -30.02
CA GLY A 315 -23.99 -11.72 -29.06
C GLY A 315 -23.56 -10.77 -27.95
N ARG A 316 -22.41 -11.07 -27.34
CA ARG A 316 -21.80 -10.26 -26.27
C ARG A 316 -20.64 -9.42 -26.82
N ILE A 317 -20.60 -8.13 -26.50
CA ILE A 317 -19.45 -7.25 -26.75
C ILE A 317 -19.09 -6.59 -25.42
N HIS A 318 -17.86 -6.76 -24.94
CA HIS A 318 -17.43 -6.03 -23.75
C HIS A 318 -15.95 -5.72 -23.67
N SER A 319 -15.58 -4.83 -22.73
CA SER A 319 -14.19 -4.48 -22.46
C SER A 319 -13.45 -4.04 -23.74
N SER A 320 -14.12 -3.29 -24.61
CA SER A 320 -13.73 -3.10 -26.02
C SER A 320 -14.12 -1.70 -26.51
N TYR A 321 -13.39 -1.12 -27.46
CA TYR A 321 -13.64 0.28 -27.85
C TYR A 321 -13.35 0.57 -29.33
N ALA A 322 -13.82 1.73 -29.80
CA ALA A 322 -13.46 2.22 -31.12
C ALA A 322 -13.21 3.72 -31.21
N THR A 323 -12.21 4.08 -32.02
CA THR A 323 -11.72 5.46 -32.28
C THR A 323 -11.98 5.90 -33.72
N GLY A 324 -12.58 5.03 -34.52
CA GLY A 324 -12.70 5.13 -35.98
C GLY A 324 -13.64 6.22 -36.52
N THR A 325 -13.94 6.14 -37.82
CA THR A 325 -14.92 7.01 -38.47
C THR A 325 -16.04 6.18 -39.12
N VAL A 326 -17.27 6.37 -38.65
CA VAL A 326 -18.47 5.72 -39.20
C VAL A 326 -19.07 6.60 -40.29
N ASN A 327 -19.37 6.02 -41.44
CA ASN A 327 -20.09 6.67 -42.54
C ASN A 327 -21.19 5.75 -43.07
N GLY A 328 -22.35 5.80 -42.41
CA GLY A 328 -23.50 4.97 -42.74
C GLY A 328 -24.72 5.77 -43.18
N ARG A 329 -25.52 5.20 -44.07
CA ARG A 329 -26.60 5.94 -44.76
C ARG A 329 -27.96 5.82 -44.08
N GLN A 330 -28.32 4.64 -43.53
CA GLN A 330 -29.66 4.36 -42.99
C GLN A 330 -29.66 4.19 -41.47
N VAL A 331 -28.92 3.20 -40.95
CA VAL A 331 -28.74 2.91 -39.52
C VAL A 331 -27.26 2.88 -39.18
N SER A 332 -26.85 3.57 -38.12
CA SER A 332 -25.44 3.67 -37.70
C SER A 332 -25.27 4.03 -36.23
N GLY A 333 -24.39 3.34 -35.52
CA GLY A 333 -23.91 3.75 -34.21
C GLY A 333 -22.39 3.91 -34.19
N GLY A 334 -21.83 4.58 -33.18
CA GLY A 334 -20.38 4.66 -33.02
C GLY A 334 -19.73 3.30 -32.85
N LEU A 335 -20.25 2.48 -31.94
CA LEU A 335 -19.76 1.14 -31.64
C LEU A 335 -20.50 0.07 -32.48
N VAL A 336 -21.83 0.11 -32.51
CA VAL A 336 -22.67 -0.93 -33.14
C VAL A 336 -23.78 -0.33 -34.00
N GLY A 337 -24.00 -0.85 -35.21
CA GLY A 337 -25.11 -0.44 -36.07
C GLY A 337 -26.47 -0.78 -35.45
N VAL A 338 -26.74 -2.07 -35.25
CA VAL A 338 -27.94 -2.57 -34.55
C VAL A 338 -27.56 -3.58 -33.47
N ASN A 339 -28.04 -3.35 -32.25
CA ASN A 339 -28.03 -4.34 -31.17
C ASN A 339 -29.42 -5.00 -31.08
N LEU A 340 -29.47 -6.33 -31.15
CA LEU A 340 -30.66 -7.17 -31.28
C LEU A 340 -31.14 -7.68 -29.90
N ASP A 341 -32.21 -8.47 -29.85
CA ASP A 341 -32.93 -8.79 -28.60
C ASP A 341 -32.07 -9.55 -27.56
N SER A 342 -31.10 -10.37 -27.98
CA SER A 342 -30.18 -11.09 -27.09
C SER A 342 -28.89 -10.29 -26.80
N GLY A 343 -28.65 -9.22 -27.57
CA GLY A 343 -27.38 -8.51 -27.64
C GLY A 343 -26.98 -7.78 -26.37
N MET A 344 -25.82 -8.11 -25.82
CA MET A 344 -25.24 -7.51 -24.60
C MET A 344 -24.01 -6.66 -24.92
N ILE A 345 -24.03 -5.38 -24.54
CA ILE A 345 -22.89 -4.47 -24.64
C ILE A 345 -22.54 -3.94 -23.24
N SER A 346 -21.35 -4.25 -22.71
CA SER A 346 -20.89 -3.70 -21.41
C SER A 346 -19.45 -3.18 -21.48
N ASP A 347 -19.08 -2.19 -20.66
CA ASP A 347 -17.68 -1.81 -20.49
C ASP A 347 -16.98 -1.40 -21.80
N THR A 348 -17.70 -0.64 -22.64
CA THR A 348 -17.22 -0.21 -23.96
C THR A 348 -17.18 1.31 -24.13
N TYR A 349 -16.39 1.80 -25.08
CA TYR A 349 -16.54 3.20 -25.51
C TYR A 349 -16.38 3.45 -27.01
N PHE A 350 -17.00 4.54 -27.49
CA PHE A 350 -16.72 5.12 -28.81
C PHE A 350 -16.20 6.56 -28.68
N SER A 351 -15.00 6.84 -29.20
CA SER A 351 -14.38 8.18 -29.15
C SER A 351 -14.14 8.85 -30.51
N GLY A 352 -14.45 8.16 -31.61
CA GLY A 352 -14.18 8.57 -32.98
C GLY A 352 -15.13 9.64 -33.55
N THR A 353 -15.49 9.54 -34.84
CA THR A 353 -16.50 10.42 -35.47
C THR A 353 -17.57 9.64 -36.23
N ILE A 354 -18.80 10.17 -36.28
CA ILE A 354 -19.93 9.54 -36.98
C ILE A 354 -20.51 10.53 -38.00
N SER A 355 -20.74 10.03 -39.21
CA SER A 355 -21.29 10.75 -40.34
C SER A 355 -22.41 9.92 -40.99
N GLY A 356 -23.47 10.61 -41.40
CA GLY A 356 -24.69 9.97 -41.89
C GLY A 356 -25.87 10.93 -41.90
N ALA A 357 -26.95 10.53 -42.55
CA ALA A 357 -28.22 11.28 -42.60
C ALA A 357 -29.43 10.34 -42.54
N GLY A 358 -29.23 9.16 -41.95
CA GLY A 358 -30.23 8.11 -41.81
C GLY A 358 -31.25 8.37 -40.70
N TYR A 359 -32.12 7.39 -40.47
CA TYR A 359 -33.19 7.46 -39.46
C TYR A 359 -32.82 6.76 -38.15
N GLY A 360 -31.82 5.87 -38.16
CA GLY A 360 -31.30 5.16 -36.98
C GLY A 360 -29.85 5.53 -36.69
N ILE A 361 -29.52 6.82 -36.64
CA ILE A 361 -28.18 7.30 -36.26
C ILE A 361 -28.13 7.51 -34.74
N GLY A 362 -27.11 6.97 -34.06
CA GLY A 362 -26.94 7.05 -32.62
C GLY A 362 -25.49 7.24 -32.18
N GLY A 363 -25.30 7.66 -30.93
CA GLY A 363 -23.99 7.92 -30.32
C GLY A 363 -23.14 6.66 -30.16
N LEU A 364 -23.59 5.71 -29.33
CA LEU A 364 -22.94 4.41 -29.18
C LEU A 364 -23.54 3.35 -30.11
N VAL A 365 -24.87 3.25 -30.15
CA VAL A 365 -25.62 2.24 -30.93
C VAL A 365 -26.69 2.92 -31.78
N GLY A 366 -26.87 2.51 -33.04
CA GLY A 366 -27.84 3.12 -33.95
C GLY A 366 -29.30 2.79 -33.60
N ILE A 367 -29.61 1.50 -33.51
CA ILE A 367 -30.89 0.97 -32.98
C ILE A 367 -30.57 -0.12 -31.95
N ASN A 368 -31.27 -0.13 -30.81
CA ASN A 368 -31.04 -1.10 -29.74
C ASN A 368 -32.35 -1.79 -29.30
N HIS A 369 -32.29 -3.11 -29.23
CA HIS A 369 -33.33 -3.98 -28.69
C HIS A 369 -32.88 -4.71 -27.41
N GLY A 370 -31.60 -5.12 -27.33
CA GLY A 370 -30.98 -5.76 -26.16
C GLY A 370 -30.49 -4.77 -25.09
N SER A 371 -29.44 -5.13 -24.36
CA SER A 371 -28.91 -4.38 -23.22
C SER A 371 -27.60 -3.65 -23.51
N VAL A 372 -27.49 -2.40 -23.02
CA VAL A 372 -26.26 -1.59 -23.01
C VAL A 372 -26.02 -1.11 -21.58
N ASP A 373 -24.84 -1.40 -21.02
CA ASP A 373 -24.45 -1.08 -19.65
C ASP A 373 -23.01 -0.55 -19.57
N SER A 374 -22.66 0.21 -18.52
CA SER A 374 -21.33 0.83 -18.28
C SER A 374 -20.55 1.24 -19.54
N SER A 375 -21.21 1.85 -20.53
CA SER A 375 -20.65 2.11 -21.87
C SER A 375 -20.91 3.54 -22.35
N TYR A 376 -19.90 4.15 -22.98
CA TYR A 376 -19.78 5.61 -23.11
C TYR A 376 -19.48 6.07 -24.54
N TRP A 377 -19.93 7.27 -24.93
CA TRP A 377 -19.58 7.84 -26.23
C TRP A 377 -19.24 9.33 -26.18
N ASN A 378 -18.23 9.69 -26.98
CA ASN A 378 -17.69 11.03 -27.04
C ASN A 378 -18.66 12.01 -27.73
N THR A 379 -19.30 12.88 -26.96
CA THR A 379 -20.18 13.93 -27.49
C THR A 379 -19.46 14.93 -28.40
N SER A 380 -18.13 15.02 -28.31
CA SER A 380 -17.29 15.85 -29.19
C SER A 380 -17.01 15.20 -30.56
N ALA A 381 -17.49 13.96 -30.80
CA ALA A 381 -17.42 13.25 -32.08
C ALA A 381 -18.17 13.95 -33.24
N TYR A 382 -19.05 14.90 -32.93
CA TYR A 382 -20.03 15.45 -33.87
C TYR A 382 -19.77 16.91 -34.27
N ASN A 383 -19.71 17.14 -35.58
CA ASN A 383 -19.67 18.48 -36.18
C ASN A 383 -21.04 19.20 -36.22
N SER A 384 -22.06 18.63 -35.58
CA SER A 384 -23.43 19.15 -35.50
C SER A 384 -24.06 18.79 -34.14
N ALA A 385 -25.34 19.13 -33.92
CA ALA A 385 -26.05 18.69 -32.72
C ALA A 385 -26.00 17.14 -32.62
N PRO A 386 -25.62 16.56 -31.46
CA PRO A 386 -25.46 15.11 -31.35
C PRO A 386 -26.78 14.36 -31.60
N PRO A 387 -26.77 13.24 -32.35
CA PRO A 387 -27.87 12.31 -32.46
C PRO A 387 -27.91 11.43 -31.19
N ASP A 388 -28.15 12.08 -30.06
CA ASP A 388 -28.40 11.38 -28.80
C ASP A 388 -29.79 10.72 -28.87
N ASN A 389 -29.78 9.40 -29.01
CA ASN A 389 -30.95 8.52 -28.98
C ASN A 389 -31.19 7.90 -27.60
N GLY A 390 -30.41 8.31 -26.58
CA GLY A 390 -30.49 7.79 -25.22
C GLY A 390 -29.86 6.41 -25.02
N ILE A 391 -29.02 5.94 -25.94
CA ILE A 391 -28.39 4.61 -25.89
C ILE A 391 -26.87 4.75 -25.69
N GLY A 392 -26.39 4.27 -24.53
CA GLY A 392 -25.03 4.52 -24.03
C GLY A 392 -24.87 5.94 -23.47
N THR A 393 -23.93 6.11 -22.54
CA THR A 393 -23.76 7.34 -21.77
C THR A 393 -23.02 8.43 -22.59
N PRO A 394 -23.65 9.58 -22.87
CA PRO A 394 -22.99 10.69 -23.57
C PRO A 394 -22.01 11.43 -22.65
N VAL A 395 -20.72 11.48 -23.02
CA VAL A 395 -19.68 12.16 -22.22
C VAL A 395 -18.80 13.06 -23.11
N PRO A 396 -18.37 14.25 -22.67
CA PRO A 396 -17.35 15.06 -23.36
C PRO A 396 -15.97 14.38 -23.42
N GLY A 397 -15.23 14.53 -24.52
CA GLY A 397 -13.96 13.82 -24.73
C GLY A 397 -12.81 14.14 -23.77
N ASP A 398 -12.90 15.19 -22.95
CA ASP A 398 -11.97 15.46 -21.84
C ASP A 398 -12.47 14.89 -20.50
N GLU A 399 -13.79 14.73 -20.34
CA GLU A 399 -14.42 14.03 -19.21
C GLU A 399 -14.24 12.50 -19.34
N MET A 400 -14.17 11.97 -20.57
CA MET A 400 -13.79 10.56 -20.86
C MET A 400 -12.35 10.18 -20.46
N LYS A 401 -11.55 11.14 -19.98
CA LYS A 401 -10.19 10.91 -19.46
C LYS A 401 -10.14 10.86 -17.93
N GLN A 402 -11.27 11.06 -17.26
CA GLN A 402 -11.37 11.04 -15.80
C GLN A 402 -11.67 9.61 -15.35
N TYR A 403 -10.99 9.12 -14.31
CA TYR A 403 -11.20 7.77 -13.78
C TYR A 403 -12.62 7.60 -13.21
N GLU A 404 -13.13 8.68 -12.62
CA GLU A 404 -14.32 8.74 -11.78
C GLU A 404 -15.65 8.63 -12.55
N ILE A 405 -15.62 8.52 -13.90
CA ILE A 405 -16.81 8.25 -14.70
C ILE A 405 -17.05 6.75 -14.97
N TYR A 406 -16.00 5.93 -14.85
CA TYR A 406 -15.98 4.55 -15.33
C TYR A 406 -16.45 3.59 -14.24
N ASP A 407 -17.73 3.24 -14.29
CA ASP A 407 -18.38 2.50 -13.20
C ASP A 407 -18.13 0.99 -13.33
N HIS A 408 -17.49 0.41 -12.32
CA HIS A 408 -17.08 -1.00 -12.22
C HIS A 408 -16.07 -1.49 -13.28
N TRP A 409 -15.39 -0.60 -14.03
CA TRP A 409 -14.38 -1.00 -15.02
C TRP A 409 -13.12 -1.58 -14.35
N ASP A 410 -12.58 -2.63 -14.98
CA ASP A 410 -11.36 -3.31 -14.51
C ASP A 410 -10.08 -2.59 -14.97
N PHE A 411 -9.50 -1.81 -14.07
CA PHE A 411 -8.17 -1.21 -14.21
C PHE A 411 -7.08 -2.00 -13.46
N GLU A 412 -7.37 -3.20 -12.93
CA GLU A 412 -6.37 -4.13 -12.40
C GLU A 412 -5.77 -4.95 -13.55
N ASP A 413 -6.58 -5.68 -14.32
CA ASP A 413 -6.14 -6.67 -15.31
C ASP A 413 -6.50 -6.34 -16.80
N THR A 414 -7.48 -5.45 -17.05
CA THR A 414 -8.02 -5.21 -18.42
C THR A 414 -7.59 -3.88 -19.04
N TRP A 415 -7.71 -2.76 -18.31
CA TRP A 415 -7.47 -1.40 -18.83
C TRP A 415 -6.31 -0.67 -18.13
N TYR A 416 -5.70 0.29 -18.82
CA TYR A 416 -4.90 1.38 -18.27
C TYR A 416 -5.59 2.73 -18.56
N LEU A 417 -5.52 3.67 -17.62
CA LEU A 417 -6.06 5.04 -17.77
C LEU A 417 -5.25 6.03 -16.93
N TYR A 418 -4.58 6.99 -17.57
CA TYR A 418 -3.86 8.05 -16.86
C TYR A 418 -4.73 9.29 -16.75
N ASN A 419 -5.09 9.64 -15.51
CA ASN A 419 -6.19 10.56 -15.21
C ASN A 419 -5.92 11.94 -15.85
N GLY A 420 -6.87 12.39 -16.68
CA GLY A 420 -6.79 13.63 -17.47
C GLY A 420 -5.86 13.61 -18.69
N GLN A 421 -5.14 12.52 -18.96
CA GLN A 421 -4.16 12.42 -20.07
C GLN A 421 -4.65 11.52 -21.20
N THR A 422 -5.00 10.27 -20.89
CA THR A 422 -5.43 9.26 -21.88
C THR A 422 -6.92 9.01 -21.80
N LEU A 423 -7.48 8.37 -22.83
CA LEU A 423 -8.68 7.54 -22.66
C LEU A 423 -8.25 6.19 -22.04
N PRO A 424 -9.18 5.31 -21.61
CA PRO A 424 -8.82 3.93 -21.31
C PRO A 424 -8.22 3.26 -22.54
N PHE A 425 -7.16 2.47 -22.37
CA PHE A 425 -6.61 1.59 -23.41
C PHE A 425 -6.29 0.23 -22.80
N LEU A 426 -6.30 -0.83 -23.60
CA LEU A 426 -6.21 -2.20 -23.11
C LEU A 426 -4.76 -2.53 -22.75
N GLN A 427 -4.54 -3.27 -21.66
CA GLN A 427 -3.17 -3.45 -21.13
C GLN A 427 -2.21 -4.15 -22.10
N TRP A 428 -2.73 -5.01 -22.98
CA TRP A 428 -1.95 -5.68 -24.03
C TRP A 428 -1.54 -4.76 -25.19
N GLU A 429 -2.26 -3.66 -25.43
CA GLU A 429 -1.95 -2.72 -26.51
C GLU A 429 -0.58 -2.08 -26.30
N ASP A 430 -0.30 -1.68 -25.06
CA ASP A 430 0.98 -1.10 -24.67
C ASP A 430 1.34 -1.48 -23.23
N PRO A 431 2.00 -2.63 -23.03
CA PRO A 431 2.32 -3.13 -21.71
C PRO A 431 3.14 -2.15 -20.88
N PHE A 432 2.83 -2.08 -19.59
CA PHE A 432 3.59 -1.33 -18.61
C PHE A 432 5.04 -1.86 -18.51
N GLU A 433 6.03 -0.96 -18.53
CA GLU A 433 7.47 -1.27 -18.42
C GLU A 433 7.94 -1.15 -16.96
N ARG A 434 7.69 0.00 -16.33
CA ARG A 434 8.08 0.33 -14.94
C ARG A 434 7.55 1.68 -14.48
N THR A 435 7.66 1.90 -13.17
CA THR A 435 7.46 3.15 -12.45
C THR A 435 8.78 3.93 -12.40
N VAL A 436 8.70 5.25 -12.58
CA VAL A 436 9.79 6.18 -12.28
C VAL A 436 9.27 7.27 -11.35
N VAL A 437 9.71 7.24 -10.09
CA VAL A 437 9.34 8.24 -9.08
C VAL A 437 10.41 9.32 -8.97
N LYS A 438 9.99 10.59 -8.92
CA LYS A 438 10.85 11.77 -8.71
C LYS A 438 10.30 12.64 -7.58
N MET A 439 11.19 13.39 -6.94
CA MET A 439 10.90 14.22 -5.77
C MET A 439 11.93 15.35 -5.72
N ASP A 440 11.53 16.61 -5.52
CA ASP A 440 12.44 17.75 -5.62
C ASP A 440 13.52 17.78 -4.52
N SER A 441 13.22 17.22 -3.34
CA SER A 441 14.20 16.91 -2.30
C SER A 441 13.75 15.72 -1.46
N GLN A 442 14.68 14.80 -1.19
CA GLN A 442 14.55 13.73 -0.20
C GLN A 442 15.06 14.16 1.20
N ALA A 443 15.61 15.37 1.32
CA ALA A 443 16.04 15.98 2.57
C ALA A 443 15.14 17.19 2.89
N LEU A 444 14.43 17.13 4.01
CA LEU A 444 13.40 18.11 4.41
C LEU A 444 13.65 18.60 5.84
N ASP A 445 13.26 19.83 6.16
CA ASP A 445 13.14 20.26 7.56
C ASP A 445 11.73 19.93 8.07
N VAL A 446 11.55 19.79 9.40
CA VAL A 446 10.22 19.49 9.97
C VAL A 446 9.21 20.57 9.57
N GLY A 447 8.00 20.17 9.13
CA GLY A 447 6.97 21.11 8.67
C GLY A 447 7.11 21.57 7.21
N ASP A 448 8.20 21.22 6.52
CA ASP A 448 8.25 21.33 5.07
C ASP A 448 7.29 20.34 4.39
N SER A 449 6.94 20.63 3.14
CA SER A 449 6.28 19.67 2.26
C SER A 449 6.86 19.74 0.85
N THR A 450 6.96 18.60 0.18
CA THR A 450 7.38 18.51 -1.22
C THR A 450 6.45 17.60 -2.02
N GLN A 451 6.58 17.63 -3.34
CA GLN A 451 5.71 16.91 -4.27
C GLN A 451 6.47 15.73 -4.88
N MET A 452 5.87 14.54 -4.84
CA MET A 452 6.32 13.41 -5.65
C MET A 452 5.68 13.49 -7.03
N VAL A 453 6.45 13.16 -8.06
CA VAL A 453 5.97 12.99 -9.44
C VAL A 453 6.22 11.55 -9.83
N VAL A 454 5.14 10.79 -10.01
CA VAL A 454 5.21 9.40 -10.47
C VAL A 454 5.01 9.40 -11.98
N THR A 455 5.81 8.61 -12.66
CA THR A 455 5.79 8.47 -14.13
C THR A 455 5.66 7.00 -14.47
N ALA A 456 4.60 6.64 -15.19
CA ALA A 456 4.45 5.32 -15.80
C ALA A 456 5.25 5.28 -17.11
N ASN A 457 6.11 4.29 -17.29
CA ASN A 457 6.70 3.97 -18.58
C ASN A 457 5.92 2.83 -19.25
N HIS A 458 5.65 2.95 -20.55
CA HIS A 458 5.14 1.88 -21.39
C HIS A 458 6.07 1.64 -22.59
N GLN A 459 5.91 0.50 -23.26
CA GLN A 459 6.83 0.01 -24.28
C GLN A 459 6.69 0.73 -25.65
N LYS A 460 5.53 1.30 -25.98
CA LYS A 460 5.18 1.79 -27.34
C LYS A 460 4.81 3.28 -27.38
N GLN A 461 3.98 3.78 -26.46
CA GLN A 461 3.39 5.14 -26.50
C GLN A 461 4.18 6.21 -25.72
N SER A 462 5.32 5.84 -25.10
CA SER A 462 6.11 6.66 -24.17
C SER A 462 5.47 6.77 -22.76
N SER A 463 5.91 7.74 -21.95
CA SER A 463 5.61 7.79 -20.52
C SER A 463 4.56 8.83 -20.11
N PHE A 464 3.71 8.46 -19.14
CA PHE A 464 2.59 9.26 -18.62
C PHE A 464 2.83 9.68 -17.17
N ILE A 465 2.23 10.79 -16.72
CA ILE A 465 2.29 11.20 -15.31
C ILE A 465 1.21 10.43 -14.54
N ALA A 466 1.64 9.57 -13.62
CA ALA A 466 0.78 8.66 -12.87
C ALA A 466 0.61 9.05 -11.39
N THR A 467 0.96 10.29 -11.01
CA THR A 467 0.87 10.76 -9.61
C THR A 467 -0.52 10.56 -8.99
N ASN A 468 -1.60 10.80 -9.75
CA ASN A 468 -2.97 10.62 -9.25
C ASN A 468 -3.54 9.21 -9.56
N ASN A 469 -2.68 8.28 -9.98
CA ASN A 469 -3.00 6.90 -10.34
C ASN A 469 -2.22 5.88 -9.48
N ALA A 470 -1.32 6.34 -8.61
CA ALA A 470 -0.43 5.51 -7.81
C ALA A 470 -0.84 5.51 -6.33
N ASP A 471 -0.76 4.35 -5.69
CA ASP A 471 -0.96 4.21 -4.25
C ASP A 471 0.29 4.69 -3.48
N TYR A 472 0.08 5.49 -2.43
CA TYR A 472 1.14 5.96 -1.54
C TYR A 472 0.96 5.41 -0.12
N ALA A 473 2.04 4.87 0.45
CA ALA A 473 2.08 4.42 1.84
C ALA A 473 3.44 4.72 2.48
N VAL A 474 3.46 5.15 3.75
CA VAL A 474 4.69 5.27 4.53
C VAL A 474 5.01 3.89 5.12
N SER A 475 5.89 3.13 4.46
CA SER A 475 6.24 1.77 4.86
C SER A 475 7.20 1.69 6.05
N GLU A 476 7.98 2.75 6.29
CA GLU A 476 8.73 2.96 7.53
C GLU A 476 8.64 4.44 7.95
N GLY A 477 8.43 4.72 9.24
CA GLY A 477 8.48 6.10 9.76
C GLY A 477 7.19 6.93 9.61
N GLU A 478 6.01 6.35 9.84
CA GLU A 478 4.69 7.03 9.83
C GLU A 478 4.60 8.27 10.76
N SER A 479 5.44 8.32 11.80
CA SER A 479 5.58 9.46 12.73
C SER A 479 6.51 10.57 12.21
N ILE A 480 7.33 10.27 11.20
CA ILE A 480 8.38 11.13 10.64
C ILE A 480 7.85 11.91 9.44
N VAL A 481 7.05 11.28 8.57
CA VAL A 481 6.41 11.91 7.40
C VAL A 481 4.94 11.54 7.25
N ASP A 482 4.22 12.33 6.47
CA ASP A 482 2.90 12.02 5.90
C ASP A 482 3.00 12.00 4.37
N VAL A 483 2.09 11.29 3.70
CA VAL A 483 1.91 11.37 2.24
C VAL A 483 0.43 11.27 1.89
N ASP A 484 -0.06 12.21 1.07
CA ASP A 484 -1.45 12.17 0.58
C ASP A 484 -1.58 11.44 -0.76
N GLN A 485 -2.83 11.16 -1.15
CA GLN A 485 -3.19 10.49 -2.42
C GLN A 485 -2.89 11.34 -3.68
N GLY A 486 -2.39 12.57 -3.51
CA GLY A 486 -1.81 13.36 -4.59
C GLY A 486 -0.28 13.29 -4.62
N GLY A 487 0.34 12.38 -3.86
CA GLY A 487 1.80 12.22 -3.76
C GLY A 487 2.52 13.36 -3.03
N ARG A 488 1.81 14.18 -2.23
CA ARG A 488 2.44 15.28 -1.50
C ARG A 488 2.93 14.80 -0.14
N VAL A 489 4.25 14.87 0.07
CA VAL A 489 4.93 14.47 1.30
C VAL A 489 5.03 15.65 2.26
N THR A 490 4.73 15.45 3.54
CA THR A 490 4.84 16.47 4.60
C THR A 490 5.67 15.95 5.77
N ALA A 491 6.68 16.70 6.21
CA ALA A 491 7.56 16.31 7.30
C ALA A 491 6.91 16.58 8.68
N LYS A 492 6.76 15.54 9.52
CA LYS A 492 6.15 15.60 10.86
C LYS A 492 7.17 15.71 12.00
N ALA A 493 8.24 14.93 11.95
CA ALA A 493 9.27 14.84 13.00
C ALA A 493 10.64 14.47 12.42
N PRO A 494 11.77 14.73 13.13
CA PRO A 494 13.10 14.36 12.66
C PRO A 494 13.34 12.86 12.61
N GLY A 495 14.03 12.38 11.58
CA GLY A 495 14.38 10.97 11.43
C GLY A 495 14.54 10.55 9.97
N LYS A 496 14.35 9.25 9.71
CA LYS A 496 14.19 8.70 8.36
C LYS A 496 12.82 8.06 8.22
N ALA A 497 12.28 8.11 7.01
CA ALA A 497 11.10 7.39 6.58
C ALA A 497 11.35 6.71 5.23
N VAL A 498 10.60 5.66 4.95
CA VAL A 498 10.52 5.04 3.62
C VAL A 498 9.08 5.16 3.14
N ILE A 499 8.91 5.72 1.94
CA ILE A 499 7.63 5.83 1.25
C ILE A 499 7.61 4.79 0.15
N SER A 500 6.66 3.85 0.23
CA SER A 500 6.32 2.95 -0.85
C SER A 500 5.32 3.64 -1.78
N VAL A 501 5.60 3.58 -3.07
CA VAL A 501 4.73 4.01 -4.17
C VAL A 501 4.41 2.78 -4.98
N SER A 502 3.12 2.46 -5.18
CA SER A 502 2.72 1.31 -6.01
C SER A 502 1.89 1.75 -7.21
N LEU A 503 2.11 1.11 -8.36
CA LEU A 503 1.40 1.39 -9.61
C LEU A 503 1.36 0.11 -10.45
N HIS A 504 0.18 -0.30 -10.89
CA HIS A 504 -0.06 -1.52 -11.69
C HIS A 504 0.68 -2.78 -11.16
N GLY A 505 0.72 -2.95 -9.84
CA GLY A 505 1.33 -4.09 -9.14
C GLY A 505 2.84 -3.99 -8.88
N GLU A 506 3.55 -3.02 -9.47
CA GLU A 506 4.95 -2.73 -9.13
C GLU A 506 5.02 -1.79 -7.92
N THR A 507 5.99 -1.99 -7.02
CA THR A 507 6.24 -1.07 -5.88
C THR A 507 7.67 -0.51 -5.94
N THR A 508 7.79 0.82 -6.00
CA THR A 508 9.04 1.57 -5.83
C THR A 508 9.12 2.14 -4.41
N GLN A 509 10.31 2.15 -3.79
CA GLN A 509 10.53 2.81 -2.49
C GLN A 509 11.43 4.05 -2.62
N ILE A 510 11.12 5.09 -1.84
CA ILE A 510 11.95 6.27 -1.66
C ILE A 510 12.23 6.49 -0.17
N GLU A 511 13.51 6.61 0.19
CA GLU A 511 13.93 7.09 1.50
C GLU A 511 13.79 8.62 1.58
N VAL A 512 13.23 9.13 2.68
CA VAL A 512 13.14 10.55 3.01
C VAL A 512 13.83 10.77 4.36
N THR A 513 14.74 11.74 4.44
CA THR A 513 15.39 12.16 5.68
C THR A 513 14.82 13.51 6.11
N VAL A 514 14.31 13.58 7.35
CA VAL A 514 13.84 14.81 7.97
C VAL A 514 14.86 15.27 9.01
N HIS A 515 15.36 16.50 8.89
CA HIS A 515 16.41 17.02 9.75
C HIS A 515 15.93 17.32 11.19
N PRO A 516 16.83 17.25 12.19
CA PRO A 516 16.55 17.70 13.55
C PRO A 516 16.16 19.18 13.65
N TYR A 517 15.32 19.49 14.63
CA TYR A 517 14.93 20.86 14.96
C TYR A 517 16.17 21.72 15.28
N THR A 518 16.24 22.91 14.70
CA THR A 518 17.33 23.85 14.98
C THR A 518 17.05 24.63 16.27
N ILE A 519 17.98 24.59 17.23
CA ILE A 519 17.96 25.45 18.41
C ILE A 519 18.22 26.90 17.97
N THR A 520 17.22 27.76 18.16
CA THR A 520 17.23 29.19 17.76
C THR A 520 17.32 30.15 18.94
N GLY A 521 17.22 29.64 20.17
CA GLY A 521 17.42 30.40 21.38
C GLY A 521 17.64 29.50 22.59
N VAL A 522 18.31 30.05 23.61
CA VAL A 522 18.47 29.40 24.92
C VAL A 522 17.93 30.37 25.96
N MET A 523 17.10 29.88 26.87
CA MET A 523 16.57 30.71 27.96
C MET A 523 17.64 30.85 29.04
N GLU A 524 17.90 32.09 29.46
CA GLU A 524 18.76 32.36 30.61
C GLU A 524 18.06 31.86 31.89
N PRO A 525 18.70 31.03 32.72
CA PRO A 525 18.14 30.61 34.01
C PRO A 525 18.21 31.75 35.04
N ASP A 526 17.36 31.69 36.06
CA ASP A 526 17.29 32.70 37.12
C ASP A 526 18.63 32.90 37.85
N ALA A 527 18.91 34.15 38.23
CA ALA A 527 20.13 34.50 38.93
C ALA A 527 20.16 33.91 40.36
N LEU A 528 21.22 33.17 40.68
CA LEU A 528 21.43 32.57 41.99
C LEU A 528 22.05 33.56 42.97
N THR A 529 21.72 33.42 44.26
CA THR A 529 22.39 34.12 45.36
C THR A 529 22.89 33.09 46.36
N VAL A 530 24.20 33.09 46.62
CA VAL A 530 24.87 32.12 47.49
C VAL A 530 25.50 32.81 48.69
N ALA A 531 25.74 32.05 49.76
CA ALA A 531 26.40 32.57 50.95
C ALA A 531 27.88 32.93 50.65
N ASN A 532 28.43 33.87 51.41
CA ASN A 532 29.87 34.06 51.42
C ASN A 532 30.54 32.75 51.90
N GLY A 533 31.56 32.31 51.19
CA GLY A 533 32.27 31.06 51.46
C GLY A 533 31.77 29.81 50.73
N THR A 534 30.65 29.86 49.99
CA THR A 534 30.12 28.71 49.23
C THR A 534 31.10 28.22 48.14
N PRO A 535 31.59 26.95 48.19
CA PRO A 535 32.39 26.32 47.14
C PRO A 535 31.72 26.33 45.76
N VAL A 536 32.50 26.26 44.69
CA VAL A 536 31.98 26.34 43.31
C VAL A 536 31.06 25.17 42.94
N ASP A 537 31.34 24.00 43.51
CA ASP A 537 30.59 22.75 43.44
C ASP A 537 29.35 22.73 44.35
N GLU A 538 29.24 23.67 45.29
CA GLU A 538 28.06 23.86 46.17
C GLU A 538 27.13 25.01 45.71
N ILE A 539 27.41 25.66 44.57
CA ILE A 539 26.58 26.78 44.05
C ILE A 539 25.16 26.34 43.69
N GLY A 540 24.96 25.08 43.26
CA GLY A 540 23.67 24.61 42.75
C GLY A 540 23.34 25.15 41.34
N LEU A 541 24.34 25.24 40.45
CA LEU A 541 24.11 25.55 39.04
C LEU A 541 23.17 24.48 38.41
N PRO A 542 22.18 24.87 37.58
CA PRO A 542 21.22 23.91 37.03
C PRO A 542 21.85 23.04 35.94
N ASP A 543 21.63 21.73 35.98
CA ASP A 543 22.16 20.77 35.00
C ASP A 543 21.51 20.87 33.61
N THR A 544 20.33 21.49 33.51
CA THR A 544 19.60 21.70 32.25
C THR A 544 19.05 23.12 32.13
N VAL A 545 18.90 23.61 30.89
CA VAL A 545 18.20 24.86 30.57
C VAL A 545 17.15 24.64 29.47
N GLN A 546 16.14 25.52 29.42
CA GLN A 546 15.16 25.50 28.33
C GLN A 546 15.74 26.09 27.05
N VAL A 547 15.52 25.43 25.92
CA VAL A 547 15.89 25.90 24.58
C VAL A 547 14.66 26.05 23.69
N THR A 548 14.69 27.02 22.79
CA THR A 548 13.65 27.27 21.78
C THR A 548 14.05 26.64 20.45
N LEU A 549 13.17 25.80 19.91
CA LEU A 549 13.37 25.04 18.68
C LEU A 549 12.63 25.66 17.50
N SER A 550 13.21 25.52 16.31
CA SER A 550 12.62 25.91 15.04
C SER A 550 12.47 24.71 14.11
N PRO A 551 11.35 24.59 13.37
CA PRO A 551 10.19 25.48 13.42
C PRO A 551 9.29 25.25 14.66
N GLY A 552 8.28 26.13 14.83
CA GLY A 552 7.23 26.01 15.84
C GLY A 552 7.47 26.70 17.20
N GLN A 553 8.69 27.17 17.51
CA GLN A 553 9.06 27.72 18.83
C GLN A 553 8.79 26.76 20.00
N LEU A 554 8.85 25.45 19.75
CA LEU A 554 8.77 24.40 20.77
C LEU A 554 9.86 24.61 21.82
N ARG A 555 9.56 24.27 23.08
CA ARG A 555 10.53 24.34 24.18
C ARG A 555 10.88 22.94 24.67
N LYS A 556 12.18 22.68 24.84
CA LYS A 556 12.71 21.45 25.45
C LYS A 556 13.82 21.79 26.44
N SER A 557 14.05 20.90 27.40
CA SER A 557 15.27 20.92 28.22
C SER A 557 16.46 20.43 27.41
N ALA A 558 17.62 21.10 27.53
CA ALA A 558 18.91 20.61 27.06
C ALA A 558 19.91 20.60 28.23
N GLU A 559 20.78 19.59 28.30
CA GLU A 559 21.85 19.54 29.30
C GLU A 559 22.86 20.67 29.05
N VAL A 560 23.33 21.30 30.13
CA VAL A 560 24.27 22.42 30.08
C VAL A 560 25.53 22.12 30.87
N LYS A 561 26.68 22.20 30.19
CA LYS A 561 27.99 22.15 30.84
C LYS A 561 28.49 23.57 31.09
N TRP A 562 28.46 23.97 32.34
CA TRP A 562 29.00 25.25 32.80
C TRP A 562 30.53 25.27 32.72
N SER A 563 31.08 26.31 32.11
CA SER A 563 32.49 26.68 32.30
C SER A 563 32.65 27.39 33.66
N LEU A 564 33.91 27.57 34.08
CA LEU A 564 34.22 28.55 35.13
C LEU A 564 33.69 29.95 34.74
N ALA A 565 33.47 30.79 35.76
CA ALA A 565 33.22 32.21 35.55
C ALA A 565 34.39 32.90 34.83
N ASP A 566 34.11 34.04 34.19
CA ASP A 566 35.05 34.88 33.43
C ASP A 566 36.51 34.76 33.90
N GLU A 567 37.43 34.41 33.00
CA GLU A 567 38.86 34.21 33.31
C GLU A 567 39.53 35.46 33.91
N ASN A 568 38.96 36.65 33.67
CA ASN A 568 39.41 37.92 34.25
C ASN A 568 38.82 38.18 35.66
N HIS A 569 37.68 37.55 35.98
CA HIS A 569 36.96 37.67 37.26
C HIS A 569 36.58 36.27 37.80
N PRO A 570 37.56 35.39 38.07
CA PRO A 570 37.30 34.02 38.48
C PRO A 570 36.53 33.96 39.80
N TYR A 571 35.61 33.00 39.90
CA TYR A 571 34.75 32.81 41.06
C TYR A 571 35.56 32.68 42.36
N GLN A 572 35.31 33.58 43.30
CA GLN A 572 36.00 33.64 44.58
C GLN A 572 34.97 33.70 45.70
N ALA A 573 34.68 32.53 46.29
CA ALA A 573 33.66 32.34 47.31
C ALA A 573 33.70 33.36 48.48
N ALA A 574 34.88 33.86 48.85
CA ALA A 574 35.05 34.83 49.92
C ALA A 574 34.76 36.30 49.53
N ILE A 575 34.73 36.62 48.23
CA ILE A 575 34.55 38.00 47.74
C ILE A 575 33.07 38.23 47.35
N PRO A 576 32.36 39.16 48.01
CA PRO A 576 31.00 39.52 47.62
C PRO A 576 30.97 40.18 46.24
N GLY A 577 30.07 39.74 45.36
CA GLY A 577 29.97 40.22 43.98
C GLY A 577 29.16 39.28 43.09
N THR A 578 28.86 39.72 41.87
CA THR A 578 28.15 38.91 40.87
C THR A 578 29.13 38.33 39.86
N TYR A 579 29.14 37.00 39.74
CA TYR A 579 29.97 36.22 38.82
C TYR A 579 29.12 35.66 37.69
N VAL A 580 29.65 35.70 36.46
CA VAL A 580 28.94 35.22 35.26
C VAL A 580 29.55 33.90 34.81
N PHE A 581 28.78 32.81 34.93
CA PHE A 581 29.16 31.49 34.42
C PHE A 581 28.56 31.30 33.02
N THR A 582 29.30 30.69 32.09
CA THR A 582 28.83 30.44 30.72
C THR A 582 28.52 28.96 30.51
N GLY A 583 27.29 28.65 30.10
CA GLY A 583 26.82 27.30 29.83
C GLY A 583 26.92 26.96 28.34
N SER A 584 27.60 25.86 28.01
CA SER A 584 27.56 25.28 26.66
C SER A 584 26.62 24.08 26.66
N LEU A 585 25.71 24.01 25.69
CA LEU A 585 24.80 22.88 25.55
C LEU A 585 25.58 21.60 25.18
N VAL A 586 25.22 20.49 25.80
CA VAL A 586 25.83 19.16 25.62
C VAL A 586 24.74 18.09 25.55
N ASN A 587 25.11 16.86 25.15
CA ASN A 587 24.24 15.68 25.16
C ASN A 587 22.85 15.92 24.53
N LEU A 588 22.81 16.69 23.43
CA LEU A 588 21.59 16.94 22.67
C LEU A 588 21.05 15.62 22.12
N THR A 589 19.72 15.47 22.18
CA THR A 589 19.01 14.35 21.58
C THR A 589 19.05 14.42 20.06
N GLU A 590 18.88 13.28 19.39
CA GLU A 590 19.05 13.17 17.92
C GLU A 590 18.04 14.02 17.12
N ASP A 591 16.96 14.48 17.74
CA ASP A 591 15.98 15.39 17.17
C ASP A 591 16.34 16.89 17.30
N MET A 592 17.48 17.24 17.91
CA MET A 592 17.85 18.63 18.23
C MET A 592 19.29 18.99 17.78
N ALA A 593 19.42 19.98 16.89
CA ALA A 593 20.70 20.49 16.40
C ALA A 593 21.02 21.90 16.92
N ASN A 594 22.28 22.16 17.26
CA ASN A 594 22.80 23.48 17.63
C ASN A 594 23.89 23.95 16.65
N PRO A 595 23.55 24.22 15.36
CA PRO A 595 24.54 24.58 14.33
C PRO A 595 25.27 25.88 14.67
N ASP A 596 24.55 26.86 15.20
CA ASP A 596 25.07 28.19 15.58
C ASP A 596 25.86 28.18 16.90
N ARG A 597 25.95 27.02 17.59
CA ARG A 597 26.70 26.82 18.84
C ARG A 597 26.26 27.78 19.95
N LEU A 598 24.95 28.01 20.05
CA LEU A 598 24.32 28.85 21.06
C LEU A 598 24.65 28.36 22.47
N LYS A 599 24.74 29.33 23.38
CA LYS A 599 25.13 29.21 24.78
C LYS A 599 24.17 29.98 25.67
N THR A 600 24.28 29.78 26.98
CA THR A 600 23.55 30.52 28.01
C THR A 600 24.51 31.09 29.04
N THR A 601 24.04 32.02 29.87
CA THR A 601 24.78 32.60 31.00
C THR A 601 23.91 32.62 32.25
N ILE A 602 24.53 32.40 33.41
CA ILE A 602 23.87 32.51 34.72
C ILE A 602 24.69 33.43 35.63
N HIS A 603 23.98 34.32 36.32
CA HIS A 603 24.57 35.27 37.27
C HIS A 603 24.49 34.69 38.68
N VAL A 604 25.64 34.50 39.33
CA VAL A 604 25.75 33.99 40.71
C VAL A 604 26.26 35.12 41.60
N THR A 605 25.43 35.60 42.52
CA THR A 605 25.79 36.68 43.45
C THR A 605 26.21 36.10 44.80
N VAL A 606 27.47 36.33 45.18
CA VAL A 606 28.01 35.99 46.50
C VAL A 606 27.62 37.08 47.48
N GLY A 607 26.94 36.70 48.56
CA GLY A 607 26.51 37.61 49.62
C GLY A 607 27.67 38.22 50.43
N GLN A 608 27.36 39.31 51.16
CA GLN A 608 28.29 39.88 52.14
C GLN A 608 28.37 39.00 53.39
N SER A 609 29.58 38.91 53.97
CA SER A 609 29.79 38.23 55.24
C SER A 609 29.21 39.04 56.39
N PHE A 610 28.62 38.39 57.39
CA PHE A 610 28.08 39.08 58.57
C PHE A 610 28.43 38.39 59.88
N ILE A 611 28.52 39.15 60.97
CA ILE A 611 28.82 38.60 62.30
C ILE A 611 27.57 37.90 62.86
N VAL A 612 27.72 36.64 63.28
CA VAL A 612 26.67 35.87 63.98
C VAL A 612 26.93 35.74 65.49
N LYS A 613 28.18 35.93 65.95
CA LYS A 613 28.54 35.99 67.37
C LYS A 613 29.87 36.74 67.55
N VAL A 614 29.99 37.55 68.61
CA VAL A 614 31.30 37.94 69.16
C VAL A 614 31.80 36.85 70.09
N ASN A 615 33.03 36.35 69.92
CA ASN A 615 33.57 35.28 70.76
C ASN A 615 33.70 35.76 72.22
N ASP A 616 33.52 34.85 73.17
CA ASP A 616 33.41 35.18 74.59
C ASP A 616 34.75 35.72 75.14
N ILE A 617 34.79 37.03 75.42
CA ILE A 617 36.02 37.70 75.86
C ILE A 617 36.35 37.27 77.30
N PRO A 618 37.57 36.76 77.57
CA PRO A 618 37.96 36.35 78.92
C PRO A 618 37.79 37.48 79.95
N ALA A 619 37.15 37.18 81.08
CA ALA A 619 36.88 38.17 82.11
C ALA A 619 38.17 38.71 82.74
N ILE A 620 38.40 40.02 82.63
CA ILE A 620 39.60 40.69 83.13
C ILE A 620 39.45 40.85 84.64
N ARG A 621 40.28 40.15 85.42
CA ARG A 621 40.29 40.25 86.89
C ARG A 621 41.27 41.33 87.34
N VAL A 622 40.76 42.34 88.02
CA VAL A 622 41.57 43.44 88.57
C VAL A 622 41.53 43.45 90.10
N SER A 623 42.65 43.82 90.71
CA SER A 623 42.75 43.91 92.17
C SER A 623 41.91 45.07 92.71
N HIS A 624 41.34 44.89 93.90
CA HIS A 624 40.66 45.95 94.64
C HIS A 624 41.60 47.16 94.83
N GLY A 625 41.31 48.25 94.10
CA GLY A 625 42.09 49.48 94.04
C GLY A 625 42.50 49.94 92.63
N THR A 626 42.41 49.08 91.61
CA THR A 626 42.83 49.40 90.22
C THR A 626 42.01 50.55 89.61
N GLN A 627 42.65 51.49 88.92
CA GLN A 627 42.01 52.66 88.27
C GLN A 627 41.47 52.32 86.87
N LYS A 628 40.44 53.03 86.38
CA LYS A 628 39.78 52.74 85.07
C LYS A 628 40.78 52.76 83.91
N SER A 629 41.73 53.70 83.92
CA SER A 629 42.81 53.86 82.94
C SER A 629 43.94 52.82 83.04
N SER A 630 43.90 51.91 84.03
CA SER A 630 44.86 50.82 84.20
C SER A 630 44.28 49.45 83.84
N ILE A 631 43.07 49.43 83.25
CA ILE A 631 42.43 48.21 82.73
C ILE A 631 42.89 48.03 81.27
N ALA A 632 43.64 46.97 80.99
CA ALA A 632 43.99 46.60 79.63
C ALA A 632 42.81 45.92 78.92
N LEU A 633 41.87 46.72 78.42
CA LEU A 633 40.81 46.25 77.52
C LEU A 633 41.43 45.82 76.18
N PRO A 634 40.95 44.73 75.53
CA PRO A 634 41.56 44.24 74.30
C PRO A 634 41.19 45.12 73.10
N GLU A 635 42.19 45.60 72.37
CA GLU A 635 42.03 46.45 71.17
C GLU A 635 41.37 45.71 70.00
N GLN A 636 41.43 44.38 69.99
CA GLN A 636 40.78 43.51 69.01
C GLN A 636 40.06 42.34 69.69
N VAL A 637 38.95 41.91 69.11
CA VAL A 637 38.20 40.72 69.53
C VAL A 637 37.94 39.82 68.33
N GLU A 638 37.83 38.52 68.57
CA GLU A 638 37.43 37.58 67.53
C GLU A 638 35.91 37.55 67.39
N VAL A 639 35.45 37.60 66.15
CA VAL A 639 34.04 37.55 65.76
C VAL A 639 33.83 36.34 64.87
N ARG A 640 32.80 35.54 65.16
CA ARG A 640 32.36 34.44 64.30
C ARG A 640 31.46 34.99 63.19
N LEU A 641 31.83 34.70 61.96
CA LEU A 641 31.11 35.12 60.76
C LEU A 641 30.07 34.06 60.35
N SER A 642 29.11 34.47 59.53
CA SER A 642 27.99 33.65 59.05
C SER A 642 28.43 32.37 58.34
N HIS A 643 29.55 32.42 57.63
CA HIS A 643 30.22 31.27 57.01
C HIS A 643 31.03 30.39 58.00
N GLY A 644 30.78 30.51 59.31
CA GLY A 644 31.36 29.68 60.37
C GLY A 644 32.81 29.98 60.76
N GLY A 645 33.54 30.77 59.97
CA GLY A 645 34.91 31.21 60.27
C GLY A 645 34.99 32.28 61.36
N THR A 646 36.21 32.65 61.75
CA THR A 646 36.48 33.72 62.73
C THR A 646 37.40 34.79 62.16
N ALA A 647 37.00 36.06 62.29
CA ALA A 647 37.79 37.24 61.94
C ALA A 647 38.14 38.05 63.19
N LYS A 648 39.07 38.99 63.09
CA LYS A 648 39.37 39.96 64.17
C LYS A 648 38.76 41.31 63.83
N ALA A 649 37.88 41.80 64.70
CA ALA A 649 37.34 43.15 64.64
C ALA A 649 38.12 44.04 65.63
N ASN A 650 38.39 45.28 65.24
CA ASN A 650 38.88 46.30 66.17
C ASN A 650 37.73 46.69 67.12
N VAL A 651 38.04 47.07 68.36
CA VAL A 651 37.02 47.46 69.35
C VAL A 651 37.29 48.83 69.94
N THR A 652 36.38 49.75 69.64
CA THR A 652 36.31 51.06 70.29
C THR A 652 35.40 50.92 71.51
N TRP A 653 36.02 50.85 72.69
CA TRP A 653 35.36 50.64 73.98
C TRP A 653 34.66 51.90 74.50
N ASP A 654 33.49 51.73 75.11
CA ASP A 654 32.84 52.81 75.86
C ASP A 654 33.71 53.22 77.06
N HIS A 655 33.91 54.52 77.21
CA HIS A 655 34.70 55.12 78.29
C HIS A 655 33.84 55.83 79.33
N GLU A 656 32.56 56.07 79.05
CA GLU A 656 31.59 56.65 79.98
C GLU A 656 30.89 55.52 80.75
N GLU A 657 30.30 54.54 80.07
CA GLU A 657 29.72 53.36 80.70
C GLU A 657 30.72 52.17 80.81
N PRO A 658 30.68 51.37 81.89
CA PRO A 658 29.97 51.63 83.14
C PRO A 658 30.72 52.65 84.01
N ALA A 659 30.03 53.17 85.02
CA ALA A 659 30.60 53.99 86.09
C ALA A 659 31.53 53.16 87.01
N TYR A 660 32.71 52.82 86.48
CA TYR A 660 33.67 51.93 87.12
C TYR A 660 34.24 52.52 88.42
N ASN A 661 34.16 51.75 89.51
CA ASN A 661 34.71 52.09 90.81
C ASN A 661 35.60 50.95 91.32
N GLY A 662 36.91 51.04 91.12
CA GLY A 662 37.87 50.00 91.51
C GLY A 662 37.96 49.69 93.01
N ARG A 663 37.23 50.40 93.89
CA ARG A 663 37.10 50.11 95.33
C ARG A 663 35.79 49.41 95.70
N GLN A 664 34.94 49.11 94.73
CA GLN A 664 33.72 48.36 94.90
C GLN A 664 33.91 47.04 94.14
N ALA A 665 33.85 45.93 94.86
CA ALA A 665 33.97 44.61 94.25
C ALA A 665 32.70 44.27 93.45
N GLY A 666 32.87 43.47 92.39
CA GLY A 666 31.80 43.11 91.47
C GLY A 666 32.22 43.16 90.00
N ASP A 667 31.27 42.85 89.12
CA ASP A 667 31.46 42.77 87.68
C ASP A 667 31.06 44.07 86.98
N TYR A 668 32.04 44.76 86.40
CA TYR A 668 31.85 45.91 85.54
C TYR A 668 31.81 45.44 84.09
N ILE A 669 30.64 45.52 83.47
CA ILE A 669 30.42 45.09 82.08
C ILE A 669 30.72 46.27 81.16
N PHE A 670 31.87 46.24 80.49
CA PHE A 670 32.23 47.19 79.44
C PHE A 670 31.64 46.72 78.11
N LYS A 671 31.08 47.66 77.34
CA LYS A 671 30.64 47.45 75.97
C LYS A 671 31.58 48.15 75.00
N GLY A 672 31.77 47.58 73.81
CA GLY A 672 32.55 48.18 72.74
C GLY A 672 31.86 48.03 71.40
N SER A 673 31.99 49.06 70.58
CA SER A 673 31.54 49.04 69.18
C SER A 673 32.59 48.35 68.32
N LEU A 674 32.13 47.51 67.40
CA LEU A 674 32.99 46.75 66.49
C LEU A 674 33.28 47.59 65.24
N GLU A 675 34.57 47.81 64.96
CA GLU A 675 35.04 48.34 63.70
C GLU A 675 35.41 47.16 62.78
N LEU A 676 34.77 47.13 61.60
CA LEU A 676 34.75 45.98 60.70
C LEU A 676 35.65 46.20 59.49
N SER A 677 36.20 45.10 58.97
CA SER A 677 36.86 45.09 57.67
C SER A 677 35.85 45.25 56.53
N GLU A 678 36.30 45.82 55.41
CA GLU A 678 35.54 45.94 54.18
C GLU A 678 34.93 44.59 53.74
N GLY A 679 33.67 44.59 53.33
CA GLY A 679 32.91 43.38 52.97
C GLY A 679 32.26 42.61 54.13
N VAL A 680 32.48 43.02 55.40
CA VAL A 680 31.82 42.42 56.58
C VAL A 680 30.84 43.40 57.21
N ILE A 681 29.61 42.95 57.49
CA ILE A 681 28.55 43.74 58.14
C ILE A 681 28.12 43.16 59.50
N ASN A 682 27.46 43.99 60.32
CA ASN A 682 26.94 43.62 61.65
C ASN A 682 25.45 44.01 61.76
N PRO A 683 24.55 43.28 61.08
CA PRO A 683 23.14 43.66 60.98
C PRO A 683 22.42 43.64 62.33
N ASP A 684 22.77 42.67 63.19
CA ASP A 684 22.19 42.48 64.52
C ASP A 684 22.79 43.41 65.60
N GLN A 685 23.63 44.38 65.20
CA GLN A 685 24.25 45.39 66.06
C GLN A 685 25.00 44.77 67.27
N LEU A 686 25.67 43.65 67.05
CA LEU A 686 26.38 42.91 68.09
C LEU A 686 27.57 43.72 68.61
N HIS A 687 27.66 43.86 69.93
CA HIS A 687 28.73 44.58 70.61
C HIS A 687 29.79 43.64 71.18
N ALA A 688 31.03 44.11 71.27
CA ALA A 688 32.02 43.49 72.16
C ALA A 688 31.59 43.70 73.61
N ILE A 689 31.63 42.66 74.44
CA ILE A 689 31.27 42.73 75.85
C ILE A 689 32.37 42.06 76.68
N VAL A 690 33.11 42.85 77.47
CA VAL A 690 34.11 42.33 78.40
C VAL A 690 33.71 42.60 79.84
N ARG A 691 33.74 41.54 80.65
CA ARG A 691 33.50 41.59 82.08
C ARG A 691 34.82 41.92 82.79
N VAL A 692 34.89 43.07 83.46
CA VAL A 692 36.00 43.44 84.34
C VAL A 692 35.57 43.18 85.78
N THR A 693 36.05 42.09 86.37
CA THR A 693 35.75 41.75 87.76
C THR A 693 36.73 42.47 88.68
N VAL A 694 36.24 43.44 89.46
CA VAL A 694 36.97 43.96 90.63
C VAL A 694 36.84 42.94 91.75
N LEU A 695 37.97 42.34 92.14
CA LEU A 695 37.95 41.20 93.06
C LEU A 695 37.52 41.58 94.48
N GLU A 696 36.56 40.82 95.01
CA GLU A 696 36.26 40.71 96.44
C GLU A 696 37.52 40.33 97.25
N LYS A 697 37.50 40.59 98.56
CA LYS A 697 38.61 40.23 99.45
C LYS A 697 38.56 38.74 99.84
N SER A 698 38.82 37.88 98.85
CA SER A 698 39.20 36.45 98.92
C SER A 698 38.28 35.49 99.71
N GLY A 699 37.57 34.62 98.99
CA GLY A 699 36.82 33.44 99.47
C GLY A 699 36.63 32.40 98.36
N ASP A 700 36.30 31.13 98.70
CA ASP A 700 36.53 29.93 97.85
C ASP A 700 35.26 29.21 97.32
N GLY A 701 35.41 28.50 96.18
CA GLY A 701 34.52 27.42 95.66
C GLY A 701 33.14 27.78 95.03
N GLY A 702 32.47 26.93 94.22
CA GLY A 702 32.92 25.70 93.52
C GLY A 702 31.80 24.77 92.93
N SER A 703 31.80 24.56 91.59
CA SER A 703 31.36 23.36 90.80
C SER A 703 29.88 22.85 90.68
N SER A 704 29.48 22.53 89.43
CA SER A 704 28.50 21.49 88.94
C SER A 704 26.98 21.55 89.32
N GLY A 705 26.00 20.97 88.59
CA GLY A 705 25.90 20.27 87.28
C GLY A 705 24.59 19.43 87.13
N ARG A 706 24.36 18.73 85.98
CA ARG A 706 23.34 17.64 85.71
C ARG A 706 21.83 18.03 85.60
N ASP A 707 20.85 17.26 85.05
CA ASP A 707 20.75 16.01 84.20
C ASP A 707 19.26 15.75 83.74
N GLY A 708 19.01 14.82 82.79
CA GLY A 708 17.70 14.17 82.48
C GLY A 708 16.87 14.71 81.27
N SER A 709 15.97 13.98 80.56
CA SER A 709 15.74 12.56 80.12
C SER A 709 14.21 12.25 80.00
N VAL A 710 13.81 11.16 79.29
CA VAL A 710 12.47 10.49 79.22
C VAL A 710 11.35 11.16 78.34
N VAL A 711 10.45 10.49 77.58
CA VAL A 711 10.48 9.23 76.75
C VAL A 711 9.18 9.05 75.92
N SER A 712 9.23 8.25 74.83
CA SER A 712 8.14 7.56 74.07
C SER A 712 7.02 8.32 73.32
N GLY A 713 6.58 7.74 72.19
CA GLY A 713 5.34 8.08 71.48
C GLY A 713 5.31 7.58 70.02
N GLY A 714 5.33 6.27 69.78
CA GLY A 714 5.41 5.69 68.42
C GLY A 714 4.06 5.24 67.84
N THR A 715 3.94 5.34 66.51
CA THR A 715 2.86 4.80 65.66
C THR A 715 3.48 3.98 64.53
N GLU A 716 2.77 3.02 63.95
CA GLU A 716 3.31 2.17 62.88
C GLU A 716 3.50 2.96 61.57
N GLU A 717 4.76 3.14 61.17
CA GLU A 717 5.15 3.83 59.94
C GLU A 717 5.34 2.84 58.77
N LEU A 718 5.43 3.38 57.56
CA LEU A 718 5.91 2.62 56.39
C LEU A 718 7.34 2.10 56.68
N PRO A 719 7.75 0.94 56.12
CA PRO A 719 9.03 0.32 56.42
C PRO A 719 10.19 1.02 55.67
N ASP A 720 10.44 2.29 56.03
CA ASP A 720 11.43 3.15 55.39
C ASP A 720 12.87 2.71 55.65
N ASN A 721 13.76 2.95 54.69
CA ASN A 721 15.16 2.50 54.67
C ASN A 721 15.34 1.00 55.02
N THR A 722 14.41 0.15 54.57
CA THR A 722 14.44 -1.30 54.87
C THR A 722 15.55 -1.98 54.08
N CYS A 723 16.66 -2.27 54.77
CA CYS A 723 17.80 -2.95 54.18
C CYS A 723 17.57 -4.44 53.90
N VAL A 724 18.14 -4.89 52.80
CA VAL A 724 18.01 -6.21 52.16
C VAL A 724 19.39 -6.69 51.76
N ASN A 725 19.73 -7.94 52.11
CA ASN A 725 20.88 -8.60 51.50
C ASN A 725 20.46 -9.18 50.14
N GLY A 726 20.90 -8.56 49.04
CA GLY A 726 20.57 -9.00 47.68
C GLY A 726 20.99 -10.45 47.39
N THR A 727 22.00 -10.96 48.11
CA THR A 727 22.49 -12.34 47.96
C THR A 727 21.65 -13.40 48.68
N GLU A 728 20.68 -13.01 49.51
CA GLU A 728 19.81 -13.91 50.29
C GLU A 728 18.33 -13.83 49.88
N GLY A 729 17.86 -12.64 49.49
CA GLY A 729 16.44 -12.39 49.18
C GLY A 729 15.61 -12.10 50.44
N LYS A 730 14.43 -11.46 50.26
CA LYS A 730 13.56 -11.01 51.36
C LYS A 730 12.14 -10.72 50.88
N THR A 731 11.14 -11.09 51.69
CA THR A 731 9.79 -10.53 51.58
C THR A 731 9.65 -9.38 52.57
N ILE A 732 9.18 -8.22 52.10
CA ILE A 732 8.89 -7.04 52.91
C ILE A 732 7.39 -6.75 52.80
N PRO A 733 6.59 -6.96 53.86
CA PRO A 733 5.22 -6.48 53.93
C PRO A 733 5.20 -4.96 54.23
N PHE A 734 4.16 -4.29 53.75
CA PHE A 734 3.81 -2.90 54.07
C PHE A 734 2.26 -2.79 54.15
N PRO A 735 1.67 -1.72 54.71
CA PRO A 735 0.26 -1.72 55.11
C PRO A 735 -0.78 -2.06 54.02
N ASN A 736 -0.45 -1.85 52.74
CA ASN A 736 -1.33 -2.11 51.59
C ASN A 736 -0.68 -3.07 50.56
N GLY A 737 0.24 -3.95 50.97
CA GLY A 737 0.90 -4.88 50.06
C GLY A 737 2.18 -5.54 50.57
N ARG A 738 2.97 -6.09 49.65
CA ARG A 738 4.28 -6.67 49.91
C ARG A 738 5.15 -6.68 48.65
N ILE A 739 6.46 -6.65 48.84
CA ILE A 739 7.45 -6.87 47.78
C ILE A 739 8.30 -8.10 48.12
N ILE A 740 8.55 -8.96 47.12
CA ILE A 740 9.26 -10.24 47.25
C ILE A 740 10.50 -10.20 46.36
N ILE A 741 11.66 -10.03 46.99
CA ILE A 741 12.96 -9.92 46.33
C ILE A 741 13.60 -11.31 46.33
N PRO A 742 13.79 -11.98 45.17
CA PRO A 742 14.36 -13.31 45.14
C PRO A 742 15.87 -13.30 45.43
N LYS A 743 16.39 -14.48 45.78
CA LYS A 743 17.81 -14.66 46.06
C LYS A 743 18.68 -14.32 44.85
N SER A 744 19.67 -13.44 45.05
CA SER A 744 20.55 -12.90 44.01
C SER A 744 19.85 -12.00 42.97
N ALA A 745 18.84 -11.23 43.40
CA ALA A 745 18.31 -10.11 42.60
C ALA A 745 19.27 -8.91 42.53
N TRP A 746 20.21 -8.81 43.47
CA TRP A 746 21.25 -7.77 43.52
C TRP A 746 22.56 -8.30 44.11
N ASN A 747 23.70 -7.74 43.72
CA ASN A 747 25.03 -8.24 44.10
C ASN A 747 25.51 -7.81 45.51
N THR A 748 24.86 -6.81 46.11
CA THR A 748 25.24 -6.24 47.41
C THR A 748 24.03 -6.14 48.34
N GLY A 749 24.26 -5.65 49.57
CA GLY A 749 23.18 -5.05 50.35
C GLY A 749 22.67 -3.77 49.67
N PHE A 750 21.36 -3.53 49.78
CA PHE A 750 20.68 -2.30 49.39
C PHE A 750 19.48 -2.08 50.32
N CYS A 751 18.95 -0.86 50.41
CA CYS A 751 17.81 -0.53 51.27
C CYS A 751 16.70 0.12 50.44
N LEU A 752 15.45 -0.27 50.73
CA LEU A 752 14.26 0.24 50.07
C LEU A 752 13.55 1.28 50.93
N ASN A 753 13.14 2.37 50.31
CA ASN A 753 12.27 3.39 50.91
C ASN A 753 10.89 3.28 50.26
N PHE A 754 9.83 3.46 51.05
CA PHE A 754 8.43 3.34 50.60
C PHE A 754 7.66 4.59 51.01
N LYS A 755 7.00 5.26 50.06
CA LYS A 755 6.24 6.49 50.30
C LYS A 755 4.88 6.41 49.63
N VAL A 756 3.80 6.45 50.42
CA VAL A 756 2.43 6.58 49.91
C VAL A 756 2.21 8.01 49.42
N ILE A 757 1.69 8.15 48.20
CA ILE A 757 1.29 9.45 47.66
C ILE A 757 -0.10 9.79 48.21
N GLN A 758 -0.15 10.72 49.17
CA GLN A 758 -1.38 11.08 49.90
C GLN A 758 -2.39 11.88 49.06
N ASP A 759 -1.91 12.60 48.03
CA ASP A 759 -2.74 13.28 47.05
C ASP A 759 -2.32 12.85 45.65
N ALA A 760 -3.15 12.02 45.02
CA ALA A 760 -2.96 11.52 43.66
C ALA A 760 -3.75 12.32 42.61
N SER A 761 -4.47 13.40 43.00
CA SER A 761 -5.36 14.15 42.09
C SER A 761 -4.61 14.92 40.99
N GLY A 762 -3.32 15.21 41.21
CA GLY A 762 -2.43 15.79 40.21
C GLY A 762 -1.62 14.76 39.40
N LEU A 763 -1.90 13.46 39.54
CA LEU A 763 -1.29 12.42 38.70
C LEU A 763 -2.18 12.17 37.47
N PRO A 764 -1.60 11.96 36.29
CA PRO A 764 -2.36 11.76 35.06
C PRO A 764 -3.15 10.46 35.08
N LEU A 765 -4.34 10.48 34.49
CA LEU A 765 -5.24 9.36 34.22
C LEU A 765 -6.02 9.68 32.93
N THR A 766 -6.51 8.66 32.21
CA THR A 766 -7.47 8.89 31.12
C THR A 766 -8.89 9.09 31.69
N GLU A 767 -9.84 9.54 30.85
CA GLU A 767 -11.24 9.76 31.29
C GLU A 767 -11.97 8.46 31.69
N THR A 768 -11.46 7.28 31.29
CA THR A 768 -12.02 5.95 31.60
C THR A 768 -11.32 5.23 32.77
N ASP A 769 -10.24 5.80 33.29
CA ASP A 769 -9.39 5.23 34.35
C ASP A 769 -9.68 5.79 35.74
N ARG A 770 -9.40 4.97 36.77
CA ARG A 770 -9.40 5.40 38.18
C ARG A 770 -8.45 4.57 39.03
N PHE A 771 -7.76 5.21 39.97
CA PHE A 771 -7.02 4.50 41.01
C PHE A 771 -7.99 3.73 41.92
N VAL A 772 -7.76 2.43 42.11
CA VAL A 772 -8.52 1.57 43.04
C VAL A 772 -7.67 1.00 44.19
N GLY A 773 -6.35 1.17 44.11
CA GLY A 773 -5.42 1.01 45.23
C GLY A 773 -4.70 2.34 45.55
N GLN A 774 -3.87 2.35 46.59
CA GLN A 774 -3.01 3.51 46.86
C GLN A 774 -1.86 3.59 45.84
N VAL A 775 -1.52 4.81 45.42
CA VAL A 775 -0.29 5.07 44.67
C VAL A 775 0.90 5.04 45.62
N ILE A 776 1.90 4.19 45.34
CA ILE A 776 3.11 4.07 46.15
C ILE A 776 4.37 4.38 45.35
N GLU A 777 5.30 5.11 45.94
CA GLU A 777 6.64 5.34 45.42
C GLU A 777 7.62 4.40 46.14
N ILE A 778 8.35 3.60 45.36
CA ILE A 778 9.41 2.72 45.87
C ILE A 778 10.75 3.19 45.30
N THR A 779 11.77 3.37 46.15
CA THR A 779 13.13 3.76 45.71
C THR A 779 14.19 2.93 46.42
N LYS A 780 15.42 2.89 45.86
CA LYS A 780 16.56 2.18 46.45
C LYS A 780 17.85 3.01 46.44
N ASN A 781 18.72 2.79 47.43
CA ASN A 781 20.02 3.47 47.54
C ASN A 781 21.11 2.89 46.59
N GLY A 782 20.84 2.91 45.28
CA GLY A 782 21.82 2.58 44.23
C GLY A 782 21.19 2.49 42.83
N THR A 783 21.92 2.94 41.81
CA THR A 783 21.44 2.97 40.41
C THR A 783 21.42 1.59 39.74
N GLY A 784 20.66 1.42 38.65
CA GLY A 784 20.58 0.20 37.84
C GLY A 784 19.42 -0.77 38.17
N ALA A 785 18.96 -1.55 37.19
CA ALA A 785 17.85 -2.51 37.29
C ALA A 785 18.25 -3.86 37.88
N PHE A 786 17.31 -4.59 38.47
CA PHE A 786 17.57 -5.85 39.18
C PHE A 786 18.05 -6.97 38.24
N HIS A 787 18.89 -7.88 38.77
CA HIS A 787 19.41 -9.03 38.02
C HIS A 787 18.40 -10.20 37.90
N LYS A 788 17.25 -10.08 38.58
CA LYS A 788 16.11 -11.00 38.54
C LYS A 788 14.86 -10.18 38.85
N GLU A 789 13.73 -10.55 38.24
CA GLU A 789 12.43 -9.97 38.54
C GLU A 789 12.12 -10.01 40.05
N VAL A 790 11.63 -8.90 40.57
CA VAL A 790 11.12 -8.75 41.93
C VAL A 790 9.60 -8.78 41.85
N THR A 791 8.91 -9.50 42.73
CA THR A 791 7.43 -9.56 42.69
C THR A 791 6.84 -8.48 43.59
N LEU A 792 5.98 -7.62 43.03
CA LEU A 792 5.19 -6.64 43.77
C LEU A 792 3.75 -7.15 43.90
N ASN A 793 3.14 -7.03 45.08
CA ASN A 793 1.75 -7.41 45.34
C ASN A 793 1.06 -6.28 46.12
N LEU A 794 0.05 -5.63 45.52
CA LEU A 794 -0.68 -4.49 46.09
C LEU A 794 -2.15 -4.85 46.36
N GLN A 795 -2.73 -4.24 47.38
CA GLN A 795 -4.17 -4.32 47.68
C GLN A 795 -4.96 -3.22 46.96
N PHE A 796 -6.21 -3.53 46.59
CA PHE A 796 -7.18 -2.61 46.00
C PHE A 796 -8.57 -2.80 46.60
N GLY A 797 -9.42 -1.77 46.51
CA GLY A 797 -10.78 -1.80 47.04
C GLY A 797 -11.76 -2.51 46.11
N THR A 798 -12.25 -3.68 46.51
CA THR A 798 -13.28 -4.46 45.80
C THR A 798 -14.62 -3.73 45.68
N ASP A 799 -15.00 -3.00 46.72
CA ASP A 799 -16.36 -2.45 46.92
C ASP A 799 -16.74 -1.34 45.90
N ALA A 800 -15.80 -0.92 45.05
CA ALA A 800 -15.99 0.09 44.02
C ALA A 800 -15.92 -0.46 42.58
N VAL A 801 -15.66 -1.76 42.38
CA VAL A 801 -15.32 -2.33 41.07
C VAL A 801 -16.25 -3.48 40.70
N ASN A 802 -16.95 -3.36 39.56
CA ASN A 802 -17.66 -4.49 38.96
C ASN A 802 -16.70 -5.26 38.04
N HIS A 803 -16.42 -6.52 38.37
CA HIS A 803 -15.51 -7.37 37.62
C HIS A 803 -16.07 -7.80 36.24
N GLU A 804 -17.35 -7.57 35.95
CA GLU A 804 -17.95 -7.79 34.63
C GLU A 804 -17.84 -6.56 33.69
N GLU A 805 -17.39 -5.40 34.19
CA GLU A 805 -17.43 -4.10 33.47
C GLU A 805 -16.11 -3.32 33.53
N VAL A 806 -15.13 -3.75 34.32
CA VAL A 806 -13.91 -2.98 34.62
C VAL A 806 -12.69 -3.89 34.72
N ALA A 807 -11.69 -3.67 33.89
CA ALA A 807 -10.40 -4.35 33.97
C ALA A 807 -9.57 -3.74 35.10
N VAL A 808 -8.82 -4.56 35.84
CA VAL A 808 -7.97 -4.11 36.96
C VAL A 808 -6.56 -4.61 36.75
N SER A 809 -5.60 -3.69 36.67
CA SER A 809 -4.19 -4.02 36.44
C SER A 809 -3.22 -3.15 37.26
N LEU A 810 -1.94 -3.53 37.23
CA LEU A 810 -0.87 -2.91 38.01
C LEU A 810 0.08 -2.15 37.07
N TYR A 811 0.19 -0.85 37.29
CA TYR A 811 0.91 0.08 36.43
C TYR A 811 2.10 0.70 37.16
N TRP A 812 3.08 1.18 36.39
CA TRP A 812 4.15 2.06 36.85
C TRP A 812 4.13 3.39 36.08
N LEU A 813 4.46 4.51 36.74
CA LEU A 813 4.49 5.82 36.11
C LEU A 813 5.85 6.04 35.42
N ASN A 814 5.83 6.25 34.10
CA ASN A 814 6.99 6.69 33.34
C ASN A 814 7.18 8.20 33.50
N GLU A 815 8.01 8.60 34.47
CA GLU A 815 8.26 10.01 34.79
C GLU A 815 8.90 10.84 33.66
N LYS A 816 9.34 10.20 32.56
CA LYS A 816 9.84 10.89 31.36
C LYS A 816 8.74 11.28 30.37
N THR A 817 7.65 10.51 30.31
CA THR A 817 6.51 10.78 29.39
C THR A 817 5.27 11.27 30.12
N GLY A 818 5.15 10.98 31.41
CA GLY A 818 3.96 11.26 32.20
C GLY A 818 2.87 10.19 32.08
N GLU A 819 3.20 8.99 31.59
CA GLU A 819 2.21 7.95 31.28
C GLU A 819 2.28 6.79 32.27
N TRP A 820 1.13 6.17 32.56
CA TRP A 820 1.06 4.90 33.27
C TRP A 820 1.27 3.74 32.30
N VAL A 821 2.30 2.93 32.56
CA VAL A 821 2.66 1.77 31.73
C VAL A 821 2.28 0.50 32.48
N GLU A 822 1.53 -0.37 31.81
CA GLU A 822 1.01 -1.62 32.40
C GLU A 822 2.10 -2.70 32.55
N LEU A 823 2.03 -3.49 33.62
CA LEU A 823 2.83 -4.70 33.79
C LEU A 823 2.15 -5.91 33.15
N LYS A 824 2.66 -6.38 32.01
CA LYS A 824 2.08 -7.48 31.21
C LYS A 824 2.03 -8.87 31.91
N ASN A 825 2.72 -9.04 33.03
CA ASN A 825 2.84 -10.30 33.77
C ASN A 825 2.13 -10.22 35.14
N ILE A 826 0.85 -9.84 35.16
CA ILE A 826 0.06 -9.74 36.39
C ILE A 826 -0.83 -10.96 36.68
N LYS A 827 -1.17 -11.12 37.96
CA LYS A 827 -2.27 -11.94 38.46
C LYS A 827 -3.14 -11.12 39.40
N VAL A 828 -4.43 -10.98 39.09
CA VAL A 828 -5.45 -10.47 40.00
C VAL A 828 -5.98 -11.61 40.88
N ASP A 829 -6.22 -11.31 42.15
CA ASP A 829 -6.87 -12.17 43.14
C ASP A 829 -8.03 -11.38 43.74
N TRP A 830 -9.24 -11.59 43.19
CA TRP A 830 -10.44 -10.84 43.55
C TRP A 830 -10.96 -11.22 44.95
N ASP A 831 -10.83 -12.48 45.36
CA ASP A 831 -11.22 -12.97 46.69
C ASP A 831 -10.36 -12.35 47.82
N GLN A 832 -9.15 -11.89 47.51
CA GLN A 832 -8.24 -11.22 48.45
C GLN A 832 -8.05 -9.72 48.17
N GLY A 833 -8.66 -9.19 47.10
CA GLY A 833 -8.51 -7.80 46.66
C GLY A 833 -7.05 -7.42 46.38
N THR A 834 -6.28 -8.28 45.69
CA THR A 834 -4.86 -7.99 45.38
C THR A 834 -4.50 -8.16 43.91
N VAL A 835 -3.56 -7.35 43.41
CA VAL A 835 -2.87 -7.57 42.13
C VAL A 835 -1.41 -7.89 42.42
N THR A 836 -0.85 -8.86 41.70
CA THR A 836 0.54 -9.31 41.81
C THR A 836 1.23 -9.23 40.46
N GLY A 837 2.41 -8.63 40.35
CA GLY A 837 3.17 -8.57 39.09
C GLY A 837 4.68 -8.59 39.30
N SER A 838 5.42 -8.98 38.26
CA SER A 838 6.89 -8.87 38.21
C SER A 838 7.33 -7.45 37.84
N ILE A 839 8.37 -6.95 38.51
CA ILE A 839 9.05 -5.68 38.21
C ILE A 839 10.58 -5.89 38.14
N ASP A 840 11.23 -5.20 37.21
CA ASP A 840 12.69 -5.21 37.00
C ASP A 840 13.38 -3.92 37.49
N HIS A 841 12.63 -2.83 37.57
CA HIS A 841 13.02 -1.53 38.10
C HIS A 841 12.09 -1.07 39.24
N LEU A 842 12.31 0.15 39.76
CA LEU A 842 11.49 0.77 40.81
C LEU A 842 11.00 2.15 40.34
N ALA A 843 9.74 2.47 40.63
CA ALA A 843 9.06 3.69 40.20
C ALA A 843 7.93 4.05 41.20
N LYS A 844 7.06 4.97 40.80
CA LYS A 844 5.69 5.07 41.37
C LYS A 844 4.82 3.97 40.75
N PHE A 845 4.11 3.20 41.57
CA PHE A 845 3.22 2.11 41.17
C PHE A 845 1.79 2.37 41.66
N ALA A 846 0.80 1.92 40.88
CA ALA A 846 -0.60 2.06 41.20
C ALA A 846 -1.43 0.88 40.68
N VAL A 847 -2.50 0.53 41.40
CA VAL A 847 -3.56 -0.33 40.85
C VAL A 847 -4.63 0.56 40.23
N ILE A 848 -4.80 0.47 38.92
CA ILE A 848 -5.76 1.24 38.13
C ILE A 848 -6.87 0.29 37.67
N ALA A 849 -8.09 0.79 37.65
CA ALA A 849 -9.24 0.12 37.08
C ALA A 849 -9.76 0.92 35.88
N THR A 850 -9.75 0.29 34.70
CA THR A 850 -10.11 0.87 33.42
C THR A 850 -11.48 0.36 33.01
N THR A 851 -12.40 1.26 32.67
CA THR A 851 -13.78 0.90 32.29
C THR A 851 -13.80 0.19 30.94
N VAL A 852 -14.33 -1.03 30.89
CA VAL A 852 -14.37 -1.84 29.66
C VAL A 852 -15.59 -1.46 28.82
N ASN A 853 -15.37 -0.62 27.81
CA ASN A 853 -16.32 -0.46 26.72
C ASN A 853 -16.44 -1.79 25.97
N LYS A 854 -17.60 -2.46 26.04
CA LYS A 854 -17.85 -3.77 25.41
C LYS A 854 -18.05 -3.71 23.88
N GLU A 855 -17.27 -2.87 23.21
CA GLU A 855 -17.26 -2.74 21.74
C GLU A 855 -15.83 -2.76 21.13
N ASP A 856 -14.75 -2.55 21.90
CA ASP A 856 -13.38 -2.34 21.39
C ASP A 856 -12.32 -3.36 21.84
N ASP A 857 -12.67 -4.66 22.04
CA ASP A 857 -11.66 -5.72 22.24
C ASP A 857 -11.97 -7.03 21.50
N VAL A 858 -12.25 -6.89 20.21
CA VAL A 858 -11.97 -7.92 19.20
C VAL A 858 -11.33 -7.19 18.02
N ASN A 859 -10.20 -7.71 17.51
CA ASN A 859 -9.53 -7.23 16.29
C ASN A 859 -10.57 -6.82 15.23
N PRO A 860 -10.67 -5.51 14.88
CA PRO A 860 -11.93 -4.91 14.44
C PRO A 860 -12.52 -5.68 13.26
N VAL A 861 -13.82 -5.97 13.34
CA VAL A 861 -14.51 -6.71 12.29
C VAL A 861 -14.45 -5.87 11.01
N ARG A 862 -13.52 -6.23 10.12
CA ARG A 862 -13.46 -5.73 8.75
C ARG A 862 -14.73 -6.22 8.03
N ASN A 863 -15.81 -5.46 8.21
CA ASN A 863 -17.04 -5.61 7.43
C ASN A 863 -16.72 -5.19 6.01
N PHE A 864 -16.26 -6.15 5.22
CA PHE A 864 -16.01 -5.95 3.80
C PHE A 864 -17.31 -5.55 3.10
N THR A 865 -17.22 -4.51 2.25
CA THR A 865 -18.37 -3.78 1.68
C THR A 865 -19.27 -4.64 0.78
N ASP A 866 -18.75 -5.78 0.34
CA ASP A 866 -19.31 -6.69 -0.68
C ASP A 866 -19.73 -8.06 -0.13
N LEU A 867 -19.69 -8.26 1.21
CA LEU A 867 -20.09 -9.53 1.83
C LEU A 867 -21.51 -9.54 2.40
N ASP A 868 -22.28 -8.46 2.30
CA ASP A 868 -23.65 -8.43 2.81
C ASP A 868 -24.58 -9.35 2.01
N GLY A 869 -25.16 -10.35 2.69
CA GLY A 869 -25.90 -11.45 2.08
C GLY A 869 -25.03 -12.57 1.50
N HIS A 870 -23.69 -12.44 1.51
CA HIS A 870 -22.80 -13.41 0.90
C HIS A 870 -22.68 -14.71 1.71
N TRP A 871 -22.80 -15.86 1.03
CA TRP A 871 -22.86 -17.20 1.65
C TRP A 871 -21.62 -17.58 2.46
N ALA A 872 -20.47 -16.98 2.16
CA ALA A 872 -19.21 -17.20 2.87
C ALA A 872 -18.82 -16.11 3.88
N LYS A 873 -19.71 -15.12 4.17
CA LYS A 873 -19.39 -13.95 5.00
C LYS A 873 -18.72 -14.31 6.32
N ASP A 874 -19.30 -15.24 7.08
CA ASP A 874 -18.80 -15.59 8.41
C ASP A 874 -17.44 -16.32 8.36
N MET A 875 -17.24 -17.20 7.37
CA MET A 875 -15.97 -17.88 7.12
C MET A 875 -14.85 -16.90 6.73
N ILE A 876 -15.16 -15.91 5.89
CA ILE A 876 -14.21 -14.86 5.48
C ILE A 876 -13.85 -13.98 6.68
N ASN A 877 -14.85 -13.54 7.45
CA ASN A 877 -14.64 -12.77 8.68
C ASN A 877 -13.82 -13.54 9.73
N GLN A 878 -13.98 -14.88 9.82
CA GLN A 878 -13.19 -15.71 10.71
C GLN A 878 -11.70 -15.68 10.37
N LEU A 879 -11.31 -15.92 9.11
CA LEU A 879 -9.90 -15.86 8.70
C LEU A 879 -9.32 -14.44 8.74
N ALA A 880 -10.15 -13.41 8.52
CA ALA A 880 -9.72 -12.02 8.60
C ALA A 880 -9.38 -11.60 10.05
N ARG A 881 -10.20 -12.02 11.04
CA ARG A 881 -9.96 -11.75 12.47
C ARG A 881 -8.64 -12.32 12.98
N ILE A 882 -8.18 -13.45 12.44
CA ILE A 882 -6.90 -14.08 12.81
C ILE A 882 -5.75 -13.67 11.88
N GLY A 883 -5.93 -12.67 11.01
CA GLY A 883 -4.86 -12.11 10.17
C GLY A 883 -4.35 -13.00 9.03
N VAL A 884 -5.03 -14.12 8.74
CA VAL A 884 -4.62 -15.06 7.67
C VAL A 884 -4.93 -14.50 6.28
N ILE A 885 -5.99 -13.71 6.15
CA ILE A 885 -6.43 -13.09 4.90
C ILE A 885 -6.83 -11.62 5.10
N SER A 886 -6.67 -10.81 4.06
CA SER A 886 -7.17 -9.44 3.97
C SER A 886 -8.00 -9.25 2.70
N GLY A 887 -8.97 -8.32 2.78
CA GLY A 887 -9.54 -7.67 1.60
C GLY A 887 -8.64 -6.55 1.06
N TYR A 888 -9.19 -5.78 0.13
CA TYR A 888 -8.51 -4.77 -0.67
C TYR A 888 -8.54 -3.38 0.01
N SER A 889 -7.83 -2.41 -0.57
CA SER A 889 -7.74 -1.02 -0.10
C SER A 889 -9.06 -0.26 -0.17
N ASP A 890 -9.92 -0.61 -1.13
CA ASP A 890 -11.29 -0.11 -1.30
C ASP A 890 -12.29 -0.59 -0.21
N GLY A 891 -11.86 -1.48 0.68
CA GLY A 891 -12.70 -2.09 1.73
C GLY A 891 -13.51 -3.32 1.29
N SER A 892 -13.37 -3.78 0.04
CA SER A 892 -14.00 -5.01 -0.47
C SER A 892 -13.18 -6.27 -0.12
N PHE A 893 -13.78 -7.45 -0.29
CA PHE A 893 -13.11 -8.74 -0.23
C PHE A 893 -12.94 -9.41 -1.59
N LYS A 894 -13.75 -9.01 -2.58
CA LYS A 894 -13.94 -9.58 -3.92
C LYS A 894 -14.18 -11.11 -3.86
N PRO A 895 -15.26 -11.59 -3.19
CA PRO A 895 -15.46 -13.01 -2.86
C PRO A 895 -15.51 -13.93 -4.07
N GLU A 896 -16.15 -13.50 -5.15
CA GLU A 896 -16.29 -14.31 -6.37
C GLU A 896 -15.17 -14.08 -7.40
N ARG A 897 -14.20 -13.20 -7.11
CA ARG A 897 -12.97 -13.11 -7.93
C ARG A 897 -12.19 -14.43 -7.83
N PRO A 898 -11.65 -14.96 -8.93
CA PRO A 898 -10.68 -16.04 -8.86
C PRO A 898 -9.49 -15.70 -7.95
N ILE A 899 -8.98 -16.70 -7.23
CA ILE A 899 -7.77 -16.56 -6.39
C ILE A 899 -6.54 -17.03 -7.17
N SER A 900 -5.42 -16.30 -7.08
CA SER A 900 -4.17 -16.72 -7.71
C SER A 900 -3.48 -17.87 -6.95
N ARG A 901 -2.57 -18.58 -7.63
CA ARG A 901 -1.69 -19.58 -7.01
C ARG A 901 -0.85 -18.96 -5.88
N ALA A 902 -0.29 -17.76 -6.07
CA ALA A 902 0.48 -17.06 -5.03
C ALA A 902 -0.38 -16.60 -3.84
N GLU A 903 -1.59 -16.08 -4.10
CA GLU A 903 -2.55 -15.74 -3.04
C GLU A 903 -2.87 -16.98 -2.19
N PHE A 904 -3.29 -18.08 -2.82
CA PHE A 904 -3.71 -19.28 -2.11
C PHE A 904 -2.57 -19.94 -1.31
N VAL A 905 -1.37 -20.04 -1.89
CA VAL A 905 -0.17 -20.52 -1.16
C VAL A 905 0.14 -19.65 0.05
N SER A 906 -0.11 -18.34 -0.05
CA SER A 906 0.09 -17.43 1.07
C SER A 906 -0.92 -17.63 2.20
N LEU A 907 -2.17 -18.03 1.88
CA LEU A 907 -3.13 -18.45 2.90
C LEU A 907 -2.68 -19.75 3.59
N LEU A 908 -2.21 -20.75 2.82
CA LEU A 908 -1.68 -22.01 3.37
C LEU A 908 -0.53 -21.78 4.35
N VAL A 909 0.45 -20.93 4.00
CA VAL A 909 1.61 -20.62 4.86
C VAL A 909 1.21 -19.81 6.10
N ARG A 910 0.34 -18.79 5.94
CA ARG A 910 -0.12 -17.95 7.07
C ARG A 910 -1.01 -18.71 8.05
N SER A 911 -1.87 -19.62 7.56
CA SER A 911 -2.85 -20.35 8.38
C SER A 911 -2.27 -21.21 9.51
N LEU A 912 -0.99 -21.59 9.42
CA LEU A 912 -0.26 -22.32 10.47
C LEU A 912 0.95 -21.52 11.02
N ASN A 913 1.08 -20.23 10.67
CA ASN A 913 2.22 -19.37 10.99
C ASN A 913 3.57 -20.07 10.73
N MET A 914 3.73 -20.67 9.55
CA MET A 914 4.86 -21.56 9.26
C MET A 914 6.20 -20.81 9.25
N GLU A 915 7.25 -21.41 9.83
CA GLU A 915 8.60 -20.85 9.82
C GLU A 915 9.09 -20.62 8.39
N ALA A 916 9.59 -19.42 8.10
CA ALA A 916 10.17 -19.10 6.80
C ALA A 916 11.41 -19.97 6.51
N ARG A 917 11.50 -20.52 5.30
CA ARG A 917 12.57 -21.45 4.89
C ARG A 917 13.02 -21.20 3.45
N SER A 918 14.33 -21.30 3.23
CA SER A 918 14.93 -21.18 1.91
C SER A 918 14.68 -22.45 1.07
N GLY A 919 13.61 -22.46 0.29
CA GLY A 919 13.38 -23.45 -0.77
C GLY A 919 13.84 -22.98 -2.15
N HIS A 920 13.35 -23.67 -3.18
CA HIS A 920 13.54 -23.28 -4.57
C HIS A 920 12.79 -21.98 -4.89
N VAL A 921 13.50 -21.01 -5.48
CA VAL A 921 12.92 -19.79 -6.03
C VAL A 921 12.70 -20.00 -7.52
N PHE A 922 11.47 -19.84 -7.99
CA PHE A 922 11.16 -19.95 -9.43
C PHE A 922 11.42 -18.60 -10.12
N PRO A 923 12.01 -18.57 -11.33
CA PRO A 923 12.27 -17.34 -12.08
C PRO A 923 11.07 -16.38 -12.23
N ASP A 924 9.85 -16.91 -12.40
CA ASP A 924 8.61 -16.12 -12.49
C ASP A 924 8.12 -15.56 -11.13
N THR A 925 8.85 -15.83 -10.05
CA THR A 925 8.58 -15.27 -8.72
C THR A 925 9.58 -14.19 -8.32
N ASP A 926 10.55 -13.84 -9.17
CA ASP A 926 11.56 -12.83 -8.83
C ASP A 926 10.94 -11.43 -8.70
N GLY A 927 11.25 -10.73 -7.60
CA GLY A 927 10.64 -9.45 -7.24
C GLY A 927 9.17 -9.52 -6.78
N HIS A 928 8.49 -10.66 -6.89
CA HIS A 928 7.08 -10.78 -6.51
C HIS A 928 6.89 -10.89 -4.99
N TRP A 929 5.88 -10.23 -4.42
CA TRP A 929 5.65 -10.18 -2.96
C TRP A 929 5.55 -11.55 -2.28
N ALA A 930 5.10 -12.58 -3.01
CA ALA A 930 4.98 -13.95 -2.51
C ALA A 930 6.27 -14.80 -2.63
N GLN A 931 7.37 -14.29 -3.20
CA GLN A 931 8.59 -15.05 -3.51
C GLN A 931 9.10 -15.89 -2.32
N GLY A 932 9.29 -15.27 -1.16
CA GLY A 932 9.74 -15.96 0.06
C GLY A 932 8.70 -16.93 0.65
N VAL A 933 7.42 -16.69 0.41
CA VAL A 933 6.29 -17.51 0.88
C VAL A 933 6.16 -18.77 0.01
N ILE A 934 6.31 -18.63 -1.31
CA ILE A 934 6.38 -19.72 -2.28
C ILE A 934 7.63 -20.58 -2.03
N ALA A 935 8.81 -19.96 -1.88
CA ALA A 935 10.03 -20.70 -1.52
C ALA A 935 9.87 -21.47 -0.18
N THR A 936 9.21 -20.86 0.81
CA THR A 936 8.88 -21.54 2.08
C THR A 936 7.97 -22.75 1.82
N ALA A 937 6.83 -22.58 1.15
CA ALA A 937 5.89 -23.67 0.86
C ALA A 937 6.52 -24.81 0.04
N GLN A 938 7.40 -24.48 -0.90
CA GLN A 938 8.16 -25.45 -1.69
C GLN A 938 9.11 -26.27 -0.79
N SER A 939 9.79 -25.64 0.17
CA SER A 939 10.71 -26.33 1.10
C SER A 939 10.00 -27.31 2.05
N TYR A 940 8.70 -27.12 2.29
CA TYR A 940 7.84 -28.05 3.04
C TYR A 940 7.20 -29.13 2.13
N GLY A 941 7.45 -29.11 0.82
CA GLY A 941 6.87 -30.05 -0.13
C GLY A 941 5.38 -29.82 -0.44
N ILE A 942 4.84 -28.63 -0.12
CA ILE A 942 3.42 -28.30 -0.31
C ILE A 942 3.11 -28.08 -1.79
N ILE A 943 4.04 -27.46 -2.51
CA ILE A 943 3.84 -27.01 -3.90
C ILE A 943 4.96 -27.45 -4.83
N GLU A 944 4.60 -27.52 -6.11
CA GLU A 944 5.49 -27.62 -7.26
C GLU A 944 5.07 -26.56 -8.29
N GLY A 945 6.01 -26.15 -9.15
CA GLY A 945 5.70 -25.37 -10.34
C GLY A 945 5.07 -26.22 -11.44
N TYR A 946 4.61 -25.58 -12.51
CA TYR A 946 4.24 -26.28 -13.75
C TYR A 946 5.47 -26.91 -14.41
N THR A 947 6.63 -26.26 -14.27
CA THR A 947 7.94 -26.79 -14.63
C THR A 947 8.92 -26.53 -13.49
N ALA A 948 10.16 -27.00 -13.63
CA ALA A 948 11.23 -26.66 -12.69
C ALA A 948 11.56 -25.15 -12.64
N THR A 949 11.16 -24.37 -13.65
CA THR A 949 11.50 -22.94 -13.79
C THR A 949 10.30 -22.01 -13.94
N TYR A 950 9.07 -22.52 -13.75
CA TYR A 950 7.85 -21.73 -13.87
C TYR A 950 6.79 -22.19 -12.86
N PHE A 951 6.39 -21.30 -11.96
CA PHE A 951 5.38 -21.55 -10.94
C PHE A 951 3.96 -21.13 -11.37
N GLY A 952 3.82 -20.13 -12.23
CA GLY A 952 2.54 -19.50 -12.56
C GLY A 952 2.05 -18.66 -11.40
N VAL A 953 2.82 -17.62 -11.05
CA VAL A 953 2.62 -16.85 -9.80
C VAL A 953 1.24 -16.18 -9.71
N ASN A 954 0.76 -15.59 -10.81
CA ASN A 954 -0.51 -14.85 -10.86
C ASN A 954 -1.69 -15.67 -11.41
N ASP A 955 -1.45 -16.85 -11.98
CA ASP A 955 -2.49 -17.73 -12.52
C ASP A 955 -3.64 -17.97 -11.52
N PRO A 956 -4.90 -17.81 -11.94
CA PRO A 956 -6.05 -18.32 -11.21
C PRO A 956 -5.95 -19.84 -11.01
N ILE A 957 -5.97 -20.30 -9.75
CA ILE A 957 -5.78 -21.72 -9.41
C ILE A 957 -7.02 -22.56 -9.79
N THR A 958 -6.81 -23.80 -10.25
CA THR A 958 -7.91 -24.75 -10.53
C THR A 958 -8.25 -25.62 -9.32
N ARG A 959 -9.46 -26.21 -9.30
CA ARG A 959 -9.90 -27.11 -8.21
C ARG A 959 -9.00 -28.35 -8.06
N GLU A 960 -8.52 -28.94 -9.15
CA GLU A 960 -7.58 -30.07 -9.09
C GLU A 960 -6.18 -29.68 -8.56
N GLN A 961 -5.69 -28.48 -8.88
CA GLN A 961 -4.43 -27.95 -8.33
C GLN A 961 -4.56 -27.68 -6.82
N MET A 962 -5.67 -27.08 -6.41
CA MET A 962 -5.97 -26.81 -5.00
C MET A 962 -6.04 -28.10 -4.18
N ALA A 963 -6.64 -29.17 -4.71
CA ALA A 963 -6.69 -30.47 -4.04
C ALA A 963 -5.28 -31.01 -3.71
N VAL A 964 -4.35 -30.94 -4.67
CA VAL A 964 -2.96 -31.41 -4.48
C VAL A 964 -2.21 -30.58 -3.44
N MET A 965 -2.30 -29.24 -3.51
CA MET A 965 -1.63 -28.37 -2.53
C MET A 965 -2.17 -28.60 -1.11
N VAL A 966 -3.48 -28.75 -0.96
CA VAL A 966 -4.13 -28.94 0.34
C VAL A 966 -3.86 -30.33 0.91
N MET A 967 -3.84 -31.39 0.09
CA MET A 967 -3.42 -32.72 0.54
C MET A 967 -2.00 -32.71 1.11
N ARG A 968 -1.06 -32.09 0.39
CA ARG A 968 0.35 -32.00 0.80
C ARG A 968 0.53 -31.15 2.06
N TRP A 969 -0.11 -29.98 2.15
CA TRP A 969 -0.16 -29.15 3.35
C TRP A 969 -0.81 -29.87 4.55
N ALA A 970 -1.87 -30.64 4.30
CA ALA A 970 -2.54 -31.46 5.32
C ALA A 970 -1.61 -32.58 5.84
N GLY A 971 -0.62 -33.01 5.04
CA GLY A 971 0.25 -34.14 5.34
C GLY A 971 -0.46 -35.48 5.16
N LEU A 972 -1.50 -35.50 4.31
CA LEU A 972 -2.29 -36.69 4.02
C LEU A 972 -1.60 -37.55 2.97
N SER A 973 -1.73 -38.86 3.13
CA SER A 973 -1.37 -39.83 2.09
C SER A 973 -2.41 -39.82 0.97
N ALA A 974 -1.97 -40.18 -0.24
CA ALA A 974 -2.86 -40.58 -1.33
C ALA A 974 -3.89 -41.61 -0.86
N ALA A 975 -5.14 -41.46 -1.30
CA ALA A 975 -6.21 -42.42 -1.04
C ALA A 975 -6.40 -43.35 -2.24
N GLU A 976 -6.44 -44.68 -2.01
CA GLU A 976 -6.77 -45.65 -3.04
C GLU A 976 -8.27 -45.61 -3.36
N GLY A 977 -8.66 -44.84 -4.38
CA GLY A 977 -10.04 -44.83 -4.84
C GLY A 977 -10.31 -43.87 -5.99
N THR A 978 -11.34 -44.18 -6.76
CA THR A 978 -11.95 -43.26 -7.73
C THR A 978 -13.15 -42.59 -7.05
N PRO A 979 -13.11 -41.28 -6.74
CA PRO A 979 -14.27 -40.60 -6.17
C PRO A 979 -15.50 -40.63 -7.11
N ALA A 980 -16.68 -40.44 -6.53
CA ALA A 980 -17.96 -40.64 -7.20
C ALA A 980 -18.51 -39.36 -7.85
N PHE A 981 -17.72 -38.73 -8.72
CA PHE A 981 -18.12 -37.53 -9.47
C PHE A 981 -18.51 -37.87 -10.91
N MET A 982 -19.37 -37.05 -11.54
CA MET A 982 -19.85 -37.29 -12.91
C MET A 982 -18.79 -36.98 -13.99
N ASP A 983 -17.89 -36.04 -13.71
CA ASP A 983 -16.76 -35.58 -14.54
C ASP A 983 -15.42 -36.11 -14.01
N GLN A 984 -15.46 -37.25 -13.31
CA GLN A 984 -14.32 -37.91 -12.67
C GLN A 984 -13.15 -38.20 -13.61
N ASP A 985 -13.42 -38.47 -14.89
CA ASP A 985 -12.38 -38.72 -15.88
C ASP A 985 -11.66 -37.46 -16.35
N SER A 986 -12.30 -36.30 -16.24
CA SER A 986 -11.71 -34.97 -16.51
C SER A 986 -10.69 -34.54 -15.44
N VAL A 987 -10.58 -35.29 -14.33
CA VAL A 987 -9.55 -35.07 -13.31
C VAL A 987 -8.21 -35.59 -13.83
N SER A 988 -7.22 -34.69 -13.92
CA SER A 988 -5.88 -35.02 -14.44
C SER A 988 -5.24 -36.15 -13.64
N SER A 989 -4.50 -37.04 -14.31
CA SER A 989 -3.87 -38.22 -13.70
C SER A 989 -3.10 -37.92 -12.41
N TRP A 990 -2.29 -36.85 -12.41
CA TRP A 990 -1.50 -36.37 -11.27
C TRP A 990 -2.33 -35.80 -10.10
N ALA A 991 -3.61 -35.49 -10.30
CA ALA A 991 -4.50 -34.95 -9.28
C ALA A 991 -5.46 -35.98 -8.68
N ARG A 992 -5.68 -37.14 -9.35
CA ARG A 992 -6.74 -38.11 -8.98
C ARG A 992 -6.66 -38.58 -7.52
N GLU A 993 -5.46 -38.90 -7.03
CA GLU A 993 -5.22 -39.32 -5.64
C GLU A 993 -5.54 -38.21 -4.61
N ALA A 994 -5.27 -36.95 -4.96
CA ALA A 994 -5.56 -35.81 -4.09
C ALA A 994 -7.04 -35.45 -4.10
N THR A 995 -7.71 -35.48 -5.26
CA THR A 995 -9.16 -35.35 -5.36
C THR A 995 -9.88 -36.46 -4.59
N ALA A 996 -9.35 -37.70 -4.59
CA ALA A 996 -9.85 -38.80 -3.76
C ALA A 996 -9.71 -38.47 -2.26
N ALA A 997 -8.50 -38.15 -1.80
CA ALA A 997 -8.25 -37.83 -0.39
C ALA A 997 -9.05 -36.61 0.10
N MET A 998 -9.13 -35.53 -0.68
CA MET A 998 -9.88 -34.33 -0.28
C MET A 998 -11.41 -34.54 -0.30
N SER A 999 -11.91 -35.45 -1.14
CA SER A 999 -13.32 -35.85 -1.12
C SER A 999 -13.64 -36.77 0.06
N GLU A 1000 -12.77 -37.73 0.40
CA GLU A 1000 -12.97 -38.64 1.54
C GLU A 1000 -12.98 -37.87 2.87
N GLN A 1001 -12.07 -36.91 3.04
CA GLN A 1001 -11.99 -36.06 4.23
C GLN A 1001 -13.04 -34.92 4.25
N GLY A 1002 -13.94 -34.84 3.26
CA GLY A 1002 -15.01 -33.84 3.20
C GLY A 1002 -14.54 -32.39 2.95
N VAL A 1003 -13.25 -32.16 2.74
CA VAL A 1003 -12.68 -30.84 2.46
C VAL A 1003 -13.19 -30.32 1.11
N MET A 1004 -13.01 -31.11 0.05
CA MET A 1004 -13.47 -30.81 -1.29
C MET A 1004 -14.63 -31.70 -1.69
N THR A 1005 -15.84 -31.25 -1.36
CA THR A 1005 -17.07 -31.82 -1.92
C THR A 1005 -17.27 -31.40 -3.38
N GLY A 1006 -17.93 -32.25 -4.15
CA GLY A 1006 -18.50 -31.87 -5.44
C GLY A 1006 -19.66 -30.87 -5.30
N TYR A 1007 -20.17 -30.40 -6.43
CA TYR A 1007 -21.32 -29.51 -6.51
C TYR A 1007 -22.65 -30.32 -6.40
N PRO A 1008 -23.80 -29.65 -6.16
CA PRO A 1008 -25.08 -30.33 -5.96
C PRO A 1008 -25.60 -31.15 -7.16
N ASP A 1009 -25.01 -30.97 -8.33
CA ASP A 1009 -25.28 -31.73 -9.56
C ASP A 1009 -24.49 -33.05 -9.66
N GLY A 1010 -23.50 -33.28 -8.78
CA GLY A 1010 -22.61 -34.44 -8.81
C GLY A 1010 -21.27 -34.22 -9.53
N SER A 1011 -20.97 -33.00 -9.98
CA SER A 1011 -19.68 -32.65 -10.61
C SER A 1011 -18.59 -32.27 -9.61
N PHE A 1012 -17.32 -32.42 -9.99
CA PHE A 1012 -16.16 -31.89 -9.27
C PHE A 1012 -15.62 -30.61 -9.90
N LEU A 1013 -15.79 -30.43 -11.22
CA LEU A 1013 -15.27 -29.36 -12.07
C LEU A 1013 -13.75 -29.16 -11.88
N PRO A 1014 -12.89 -30.16 -12.16
CA PRO A 1014 -11.46 -30.12 -11.84
C PRO A 1014 -10.72 -28.91 -12.43
N LYS A 1015 -11.12 -28.48 -13.63
CA LYS A 1015 -10.52 -27.36 -14.37
C LYS A 1015 -11.11 -25.99 -14.00
N LYS A 1016 -12.25 -25.93 -13.27
CA LYS A 1016 -12.85 -24.66 -12.84
C LYS A 1016 -11.88 -23.88 -11.96
N LYS A 1017 -11.79 -22.57 -12.21
CA LYS A 1017 -11.05 -21.62 -11.37
C LYS A 1017 -11.75 -21.44 -10.01
N VAL A 1018 -10.98 -21.42 -8.94
CA VAL A 1018 -11.50 -21.31 -7.56
C VAL A 1018 -11.68 -19.84 -7.18
N THR A 1019 -12.84 -19.47 -6.63
CA THR A 1019 -13.06 -18.09 -6.13
C THR A 1019 -12.43 -17.86 -4.76
N ARG A 1020 -12.15 -16.62 -4.40
CA ARG A 1020 -11.59 -16.25 -3.08
C ARG A 1020 -12.46 -16.78 -1.92
N ALA A 1021 -13.80 -16.77 -2.08
CA ALA A 1021 -14.74 -17.37 -1.15
C ALA A 1021 -14.65 -18.90 -1.08
N GLU A 1022 -14.64 -19.59 -2.23
CA GLU A 1022 -14.46 -21.05 -2.26
C GLU A 1022 -13.15 -21.48 -1.58
N ALA A 1023 -12.06 -20.75 -1.83
CA ALA A 1023 -10.73 -21.03 -1.28
C ALA A 1023 -10.65 -20.84 0.25
N VAL A 1024 -11.26 -19.77 0.79
CA VAL A 1024 -11.38 -19.54 2.23
C VAL A 1024 -12.12 -20.68 2.94
N VAL A 1025 -13.26 -21.11 2.37
CA VAL A 1025 -14.12 -22.13 2.98
C VAL A 1025 -13.44 -23.50 2.95
N LEU A 1026 -12.71 -23.79 1.87
CA LEU A 1026 -11.91 -25.01 1.73
C LEU A 1026 -10.72 -25.02 2.71
N LEU A 1027 -10.03 -23.88 2.88
CA LEU A 1027 -8.94 -23.75 3.85
C LEU A 1027 -9.42 -23.99 5.29
N LEU A 1028 -10.54 -23.41 5.70
CA LEU A 1028 -11.11 -23.65 7.03
C LEU A 1028 -11.43 -25.15 7.25
N ARG A 1029 -12.04 -25.82 6.27
CA ARG A 1029 -12.27 -27.28 6.33
C ARG A 1029 -10.96 -28.06 6.44
N ALA A 1030 -9.90 -27.63 5.76
CA ALA A 1030 -8.59 -28.26 5.84
C ALA A 1030 -7.92 -28.03 7.22
N MET A 1031 -8.13 -26.86 7.85
CA MET A 1031 -7.62 -26.56 9.20
C MET A 1031 -8.25 -27.45 10.28
N GLU A 1032 -9.49 -27.90 10.12
CA GLU A 1032 -10.09 -28.89 11.03
C GLU A 1032 -9.27 -30.19 11.09
N LEU A 1033 -8.65 -30.61 9.97
CA LEU A 1033 -7.80 -31.81 9.92
C LEU A 1033 -6.49 -31.70 10.72
N LYS A 1034 -6.11 -30.47 11.12
CA LYS A 1034 -4.92 -30.22 11.95
C LYS A 1034 -5.23 -30.12 13.45
N LYS A 1035 -6.50 -30.12 13.86
CA LYS A 1035 -6.87 -30.01 15.29
C LYS A 1035 -6.54 -31.30 16.06
N PRO A 1036 -5.93 -31.21 17.27
CA PRO A 1036 -5.67 -32.38 18.10
C PRO A 1036 -6.96 -32.93 18.72
N VAL A 1037 -7.44 -34.08 18.23
CA VAL A 1037 -8.66 -34.73 18.73
C VAL A 1037 -8.44 -35.33 20.13
N ARG A 1038 -9.39 -35.08 21.04
CA ARG A 1038 -9.44 -35.70 22.37
C ARG A 1038 -10.86 -36.20 22.68
N ASP A 1039 -10.99 -37.46 23.10
CA ASP A 1039 -12.25 -38.14 23.44
C ASP A 1039 -13.44 -37.92 22.47
N GLY A 1040 -13.14 -37.82 21.16
CA GLY A 1040 -14.16 -37.88 20.11
C GLY A 1040 -15.08 -36.66 19.98
N ARG A 1041 -14.64 -35.49 20.46
CA ARG A 1041 -15.30 -34.20 20.18
C ARG A 1041 -14.34 -33.23 19.48
N VAL A 1042 -14.88 -32.41 18.59
CA VAL A 1042 -14.22 -31.21 18.08
C VAL A 1042 -14.42 -30.11 19.12
N MET A 1043 -13.34 -29.41 19.48
CA MET A 1043 -13.37 -28.27 20.40
C MET A 1043 -13.88 -27.03 19.67
N ASP A 1044 -14.69 -26.20 20.34
CA ASP A 1044 -15.29 -25.01 19.74
C ASP A 1044 -14.34 -23.80 19.81
N SER A 1045 -14.59 -22.83 18.94
CA SER A 1045 -13.92 -21.55 18.78
C SER A 1045 -13.66 -20.75 20.08
N GLY A 1046 -14.45 -20.96 21.14
CA GLY A 1046 -14.31 -20.27 22.42
C GLY A 1046 -13.19 -20.77 23.36
N GLU A 1047 -12.49 -21.85 23.03
CA GLU A 1047 -11.39 -22.40 23.87
C GLU A 1047 -9.97 -22.04 23.36
N LEU A 1048 -9.86 -21.14 22.36
CA LEU A 1048 -8.58 -20.76 21.73
C LEU A 1048 -7.69 -19.86 22.62
N ASP A 1049 -8.27 -19.08 23.52
CA ASP A 1049 -7.54 -18.06 24.29
C ASP A 1049 -6.57 -18.66 25.32
N GLU A 1050 -6.89 -19.81 25.93
CA GLU A 1050 -6.01 -20.44 26.93
C GLU A 1050 -4.78 -21.16 26.33
N GLN A 1051 -4.86 -21.70 25.10
CA GLN A 1051 -3.75 -22.48 24.54
C GLN A 1051 -2.68 -21.65 23.82
N THR A 1052 -3.03 -20.49 23.25
CA THR A 1052 -2.05 -19.62 22.57
C THR A 1052 -0.98 -19.08 23.54
N ALA A 1053 -1.32 -18.99 24.83
CA ALA A 1053 -0.37 -18.66 25.90
C ALA A 1053 0.60 -19.81 26.29
N ALA A 1054 0.29 -21.06 25.93
CA ALA A 1054 1.00 -22.24 26.44
C ALA A 1054 2.16 -22.72 25.53
N THR A 1055 2.07 -22.54 24.22
CA THR A 1055 3.08 -23.01 23.24
C THR A 1055 4.34 -22.14 23.15
N SER A 1056 4.33 -20.94 23.72
CA SER A 1056 5.50 -20.03 23.78
C SER A 1056 6.62 -20.49 24.73
N LYS A 1057 6.47 -21.64 25.41
CA LYS A 1057 7.43 -22.17 26.40
C LYS A 1057 7.94 -23.57 26.07
N GLY A 1058 8.60 -23.69 24.92
CA GLY A 1058 9.67 -24.68 24.74
C GLY A 1058 9.67 -25.40 23.40
N TYR A 1059 10.42 -24.84 22.44
CA TYR A 1059 11.38 -25.56 21.61
C TYR A 1059 12.64 -24.69 21.42
#